data_AF-A0A6M0SW24-F1
#
_entry.id   AF-A0A6M0SW24-F1
#
_cell.length_a   1.000
_cell.length_b   1.000
_cell.length_c   1.000
_cell.angle_alpha   90.00
_cell.angle_beta   90.00
_cell.angle_gamma   90.00
#
_symmetry.space_group_name_H-M   'P 1'
#
loop_
_entity.id
_entity.type
_entity.pdbx_description
1 polymer ?
#
loop_
_entity_poly.entity_id
_entity_poly.type
_entity_poly.pdbx_seq_one_letter_code
_entity_poly.pdbx_strand_id
1 'polypeptide(L)'
;MKKNLLYKLVLPILVASSTIIGANHTNVSAAPIKDGEVKLTQPDGQVIQCYASGDEFYNYLHDSKGRAIVKDEKTGYYVYGKYVKNKVQPSRERVTKTNIKTLKQIDTDSRVNMKDIKAPKDEIEKQREFLNADNPVQRTKNIGQLNNIVIFIKFSDQNEITSGFSTYDRQFNGKNQVSLNNYYKEVSYNKLNIDTTFYPKPNGNQVLSYTDTHPRSYYTNVPQNQRAAREQTLLKNAVDSIKHQIPQNLNVDSDNDGKVDNVCFIVKGATTGWSSLLWPHKWNMFYQDVRINDKKIDTYNFQLEDFMGNNGVGVLSHEMFHTLGAPDLYHYNSDGKVAVGPWDVMDQNFTVPQYMGSYMKMYYGKWINNMTQINKPGKYSINKIGNESNNSYIIKSPNSNSEFFVVEYRKREGLYETNLPGEGLLVYRINTTYQGRGNSSGNDEVYVYRPNGSLYNVGNIRAAALNSSKPSISSQELFLSNGRDSGISLKNISISNNTANFDVVINGQTGGGTTGDGDGNETEDKVLPFKYKINFDDTKEMTNSQYLTGECLYGKKITNVELYVNGAKFMDAERSRLNDPGNEHKGYDLSQGNFKFFLDFPRWAEGSYPYQVKVKAEDGKQFIISQGYFKVKKQTTGDKEIREWTPYTSYKIGDIVMYNNYKYKCIQAHRSIYSWEPIYTHSLWTRIR
;
A
#
# COMPACT_ATOMS: atom_id res chain seq x y z
N MET A 1 -51.49 -37.99 24.82
CA MET A 1 -51.09 -36.92 25.77
C MET A 1 -49.71 -36.39 25.39
N LYS A 2 -49.63 -35.07 25.15
CA LYS A 2 -48.49 -34.13 25.32
C LYS A 2 -47.08 -34.44 24.72
N LYS A 3 -46.71 -33.54 23.80
CA LYS A 3 -45.47 -32.73 23.64
C LYS A 3 -44.30 -33.24 22.77
N ASN A 4 -44.22 -32.63 21.57
CA ASN A 4 -43.09 -31.90 20.93
C ASN A 4 -41.64 -32.34 21.20
N LEU A 5 -40.85 -32.61 20.14
CA LEU A 5 -39.96 -31.62 19.49
C LEU A 5 -39.30 -32.21 18.21
N LEU A 6 -39.24 -31.41 17.14
CA LEU A 6 -38.45 -31.65 15.92
C LEU A 6 -36.94 -31.57 16.19
N TYR A 7 -36.13 -32.34 15.45
CA TYR A 7 -34.97 -31.81 14.72
C TYR A 7 -34.67 -32.67 13.47
N LYS A 8 -34.93 -32.09 12.30
CA LYS A 8 -34.29 -32.46 11.03
C LYS A 8 -33.08 -31.53 10.86
N LEU A 9 -31.90 -32.09 10.66
CA LEU A 9 -30.80 -31.48 9.89
C LEU A 9 -29.78 -32.58 9.58
N VAL A 10 -29.97 -33.20 8.42
CA VAL A 10 -28.93 -33.98 7.73
C VAL A 10 -28.26 -33.01 6.78
N LEU A 11 -26.98 -32.72 7.04
CA LEU A 11 -26.10 -31.99 6.14
C LEU A 11 -25.26 -33.03 5.37
N PRO A 12 -25.31 -33.11 4.04
CA PRO A 12 -24.22 -33.68 3.28
C PRO A 12 -23.39 -32.57 2.62
N ILE A 13 -22.09 -32.70 2.85
CA ILE A 13 -20.97 -32.08 2.13
C ILE A 13 -20.83 -32.79 0.75
N LEU A 14 -20.18 -32.12 -0.22
CA LEU A 14 -19.81 -32.52 -1.60
C LEU A 14 -20.93 -32.39 -2.66
N VAL A 15 -20.75 -31.95 -3.90
CA VAL A 15 -19.60 -31.49 -4.72
C VAL A 15 -20.18 -30.78 -5.95
N ALA A 16 -19.50 -29.75 -6.45
CA ALA A 16 -19.37 -29.50 -7.89
C ALA A 16 -18.09 -28.69 -8.14
N SER A 17 -16.96 -29.38 -8.02
CA SER A 17 -15.70 -29.01 -8.62
C SER A 17 -15.83 -29.10 -10.15
N SER A 18 -16.11 -27.99 -10.81
CA SER A 18 -15.83 -27.82 -12.23
C SER A 18 -14.45 -27.19 -12.36
N THR A 19 -13.46 -28.03 -12.70
CA THR A 19 -12.24 -27.70 -13.46
C THR A 19 -11.76 -26.25 -13.34
N ILE A 20 -10.95 -25.98 -12.31
CA ILE A 20 -10.08 -24.80 -12.24
C ILE A 20 -9.01 -24.98 -13.33
N ILE A 21 -9.28 -24.41 -14.51
CA ILE A 21 -8.24 -24.06 -15.46
C ILE A 21 -7.71 -22.70 -15.00
N GLY A 22 -6.50 -22.71 -14.42
CA GLY A 22 -5.68 -21.52 -14.14
C GLY A 22 -6.16 -20.65 -12.99
N ALA A 23 -5.37 -20.55 -11.93
CA ALA A 23 -5.42 -19.43 -11.00
C ALA A 23 -5.05 -18.14 -11.74
N ASN A 24 -5.99 -17.55 -12.49
CA ASN A 24 -5.87 -16.17 -12.93
C ASN A 24 -6.20 -15.29 -11.72
N HIS A 25 -5.15 -14.93 -10.99
CA HIS A 25 -5.19 -13.92 -9.95
C HIS A 25 -5.76 -12.61 -10.54
N THR A 26 -6.84 -12.12 -9.96
CA THR A 26 -7.62 -10.97 -10.45
C THR A 26 -7.20 -9.74 -9.66
N ASN A 27 -6.98 -8.55 -10.23
CA ASN A 27 -6.55 -7.36 -9.45
C ASN A 27 -7.63 -6.27 -9.40
N VAL A 28 -8.00 -5.78 -8.22
CA VAL A 28 -8.90 -4.60 -8.03
C VAL A 28 -8.12 -3.41 -7.45
N SER A 29 -8.42 -2.20 -7.93
CA SER A 29 -8.00 -0.91 -7.35
C SER A 29 -9.14 0.11 -7.54
N ALA A 30 -9.32 1.12 -6.69
CA ALA A 30 -10.16 2.27 -7.00
C ALA A 30 -9.67 3.53 -6.29
N ALA A 31 -10.02 4.69 -6.84
CA ALA A 31 -9.77 5.96 -6.18
C ALA A 31 -10.61 6.06 -4.90
N PRO A 32 -10.02 6.51 -3.77
CA PRO A 32 -10.78 6.81 -2.59
C PRO A 32 -11.61 8.05 -2.89
N ILE A 33 -12.91 7.97 -2.64
CA ILE A 33 -13.81 9.10 -2.74
C ILE A 33 -13.92 9.70 -1.35
N LYS A 34 -13.90 11.03 -1.25
CA LYS A 34 -14.23 11.71 0.00
C LYS A 34 -15.34 12.72 -0.24
N ASP A 35 -16.37 12.63 0.58
CA ASP A 35 -17.52 13.52 0.59
C ASP A 35 -18.12 13.69 -0.83
N GLY A 36 -18.16 12.61 -1.61
CA GLY A 36 -18.74 12.62 -2.95
C GLY A 36 -20.25 12.79 -2.86
N GLU A 37 -20.79 13.85 -3.44
CA GLU A 37 -22.23 14.13 -3.39
C GLU A 37 -23.04 13.04 -4.11
N VAL A 38 -24.04 12.49 -3.41
CA VAL A 38 -24.89 11.41 -3.91
C VAL A 38 -26.36 11.72 -3.64
N LYS A 39 -27.21 11.50 -4.65
CA LYS A 39 -28.67 11.60 -4.53
C LYS A 39 -29.28 10.20 -4.43
N LEU A 40 -29.98 9.93 -3.33
CA LEU A 40 -30.68 8.67 -3.13
C LEU A 40 -32.18 8.88 -3.17
N THR A 41 -32.91 7.95 -3.78
CA THR A 41 -34.37 7.95 -3.80
C THR A 41 -34.91 6.96 -2.77
N GLN A 42 -35.72 7.46 -1.83
CA GLN A 42 -36.45 6.64 -0.87
C GLN A 42 -37.59 5.86 -1.54
N PRO A 43 -38.08 4.76 -0.94
CA PRO A 43 -39.22 3.99 -1.46
C PRO A 43 -40.51 4.81 -1.69
N ASP A 44 -40.70 5.92 -0.98
CA ASP A 44 -41.83 6.84 -1.17
C ASP A 44 -41.61 7.90 -2.26
N GLY A 45 -40.51 7.80 -3.02
CA GLY A 45 -40.13 8.73 -4.08
C GLY A 45 -39.39 9.98 -3.58
N GLN A 46 -39.21 10.17 -2.27
CA GLN A 46 -38.44 11.29 -1.75
C GLN A 46 -36.96 11.17 -2.14
N VAL A 47 -36.40 12.21 -2.76
CA VAL A 47 -34.96 12.31 -3.02
C VAL A 47 -34.25 12.95 -1.82
N ILE A 48 -33.23 12.28 -1.30
CA ILE A 48 -32.33 12.77 -0.24
C ILE A 48 -30.95 13.05 -0.82
N GLN A 49 -30.33 14.14 -0.36
CA GLN A 49 -28.92 14.46 -0.65
C GLN A 49 -28.06 13.88 0.48
N CYS A 50 -27.03 13.15 0.12
CA CYS A 50 -26.04 12.60 1.05
C CYS A 50 -24.66 12.62 0.41
N TYR A 51 -23.71 11.99 1.07
CA TYR A 51 -22.33 11.88 0.66
C TYR A 51 -21.87 10.43 0.71
N ALA A 52 -20.98 10.06 -0.19
CA ALA A 52 -20.28 8.81 -0.18
C ALA A 52 -18.78 9.03 0.01
N SER A 53 -18.16 8.23 0.85
CA SER A 53 -16.72 8.29 1.13
C SER A 53 -16.12 6.89 1.21
N GLY A 54 -14.81 6.76 1.04
CA GLY A 54 -14.02 5.52 1.10
C GLY A 54 -13.68 4.95 -0.27
N ASP A 55 -13.30 3.68 -0.31
CA ASP A 55 -12.71 3.01 -1.48
C ASP A 55 -13.50 1.74 -1.88
N GLU A 56 -12.99 0.95 -2.83
CA GLU A 56 -13.63 -0.28 -3.31
C GLU A 56 -13.72 -1.40 -2.26
N PHE A 57 -12.83 -1.40 -1.26
CA PHE A 57 -12.85 -2.40 -0.19
C PHE A 57 -13.68 -1.91 1.01
N TYR A 58 -13.70 -0.60 1.25
CA TYR A 58 -14.46 0.03 2.31
C TYR A 58 -14.90 1.46 1.96
N ASN A 59 -16.04 1.57 1.27
CA ASN A 59 -16.80 2.82 1.12
C ASN A 59 -17.89 2.93 2.17
N TYR A 60 -18.61 4.06 2.31
CA TYR A 60 -19.76 4.33 3.19
C TYR A 60 -20.58 5.54 2.76
N LEU A 61 -21.87 5.55 3.13
CA LEU A 61 -22.76 6.69 2.97
C LEU A 61 -22.87 7.47 4.29
N HIS A 62 -22.91 8.79 4.20
CA HIS A 62 -23.08 9.66 5.34
C HIS A 62 -23.73 11.00 4.98
N ASP A 63 -24.15 11.77 5.98
CA ASP A 63 -24.59 13.15 5.78
C ASP A 63 -23.45 14.17 5.93
N SER A 64 -23.76 15.46 5.78
CA SER A 64 -22.78 16.55 5.90
C SER A 64 -22.11 16.67 7.28
N LYS A 65 -22.61 15.96 8.30
CA LYS A 65 -22.03 15.89 9.65
C LYS A 65 -21.23 14.61 9.86
N GLY A 66 -21.09 13.75 8.84
CA GLY A 66 -20.39 12.47 8.90
C GLY A 66 -21.18 11.36 9.60
N ARG A 67 -22.51 11.51 9.79
CA ARG A 67 -23.35 10.47 10.40
C ARG A 67 -23.66 9.38 9.38
N ALA A 68 -23.45 8.13 9.76
CA ALA A 68 -23.61 6.99 8.85
C ALA A 68 -25.04 6.84 8.33
N ILE A 69 -25.20 6.53 7.06
CA ILE A 69 -26.47 6.22 6.38
C ILE A 69 -26.37 4.80 5.84
N VAL A 70 -27.39 3.98 6.07
CA VAL A 70 -27.47 2.59 5.60
C VAL A 70 -28.87 2.31 5.06
N LYS A 71 -29.01 1.31 4.19
CA LYS A 71 -30.31 0.85 3.70
C LYS A 71 -30.86 -0.23 4.62
N ASP A 72 -32.06 -0.04 5.15
CA ASP A 72 -32.77 -1.09 5.87
C ASP A 72 -33.34 -2.10 4.87
N GLU A 73 -32.78 -3.30 4.84
CA GLU A 73 -33.17 -4.36 3.90
C GLU A 73 -34.63 -4.79 4.05
N LYS A 74 -35.22 -4.66 5.24
CA LYS A 74 -36.61 -5.07 5.47
C LYS A 74 -37.62 -4.10 4.87
N THR A 75 -37.30 -2.81 4.90
CA THR A 75 -38.23 -1.74 4.49
C THR A 75 -37.82 -1.07 3.17
N GLY A 76 -36.59 -1.27 2.72
CA GLY A 76 -36.00 -0.62 1.55
C GLY A 76 -35.61 0.84 1.76
N TYR A 77 -35.91 1.44 2.93
CA TYR A 77 -35.61 2.83 3.24
C TYR A 77 -34.14 3.04 3.61
N TYR A 78 -33.59 4.20 3.23
CA TYR A 78 -32.34 4.69 3.80
C TYR A 78 -32.60 5.31 5.17
N VAL A 79 -31.86 4.82 6.17
CA VAL A 79 -31.97 5.18 7.59
C VAL A 79 -30.60 5.56 8.12
N TYR A 80 -30.55 6.28 9.24
CA TYR A 80 -29.30 6.48 9.95
C TYR A 80 -28.78 5.15 10.51
N GLY A 81 -27.45 5.02 10.55
CA GLY A 81 -26.78 3.86 11.13
C GLY A 81 -26.62 3.98 12.65
N LYS A 82 -26.56 2.82 13.31
CA LYS A 82 -26.13 2.66 14.70
C LYS A 82 -25.01 1.64 14.81
N TYR A 83 -24.11 1.82 15.76
CA TYR A 83 -22.95 0.93 15.92
C TYR A 83 -23.22 -0.15 16.97
N VAL A 84 -23.37 -1.39 16.51
CA VAL A 84 -23.71 -2.54 17.36
C VAL A 84 -22.80 -3.71 16.98
N LYS A 85 -22.13 -4.31 17.97
CA LYS A 85 -21.21 -5.45 17.77
C LYS A 85 -20.16 -5.20 16.68
N ASN A 86 -19.51 -4.04 16.74
CA ASN A 86 -18.48 -3.58 15.79
C ASN A 86 -18.95 -3.45 14.32
N LYS A 87 -20.26 -3.37 14.08
CA LYS A 87 -20.83 -3.16 12.74
C LYS A 87 -21.86 -2.03 12.77
N VAL A 88 -21.95 -1.25 11.70
CA VAL A 88 -23.06 -0.32 11.55
C VAL A 88 -24.27 -1.09 11.05
N GLN A 89 -25.38 -0.90 11.74
CA GLN A 89 -26.65 -1.54 11.43
C GLN A 89 -27.73 -0.46 11.21
N PRO A 90 -28.79 -0.77 10.46
CA PRO A 90 -29.94 0.11 10.32
C PRO A 90 -30.55 0.50 11.67
N SER A 91 -30.72 1.80 11.91
CA SER A 91 -31.56 2.30 13.01
C SER A 91 -33.02 2.39 12.56
N ARG A 92 -33.90 2.83 13.46
CA ARG A 92 -35.30 3.13 13.14
C ARG A 92 -35.51 4.53 12.54
N GLU A 93 -34.46 5.34 12.45
CA GLU A 93 -34.56 6.74 12.03
C GLU A 93 -34.34 6.90 10.53
N ARG A 94 -35.38 7.28 9.78
CA ARG A 94 -35.31 7.53 8.34
C ARG A 94 -34.56 8.83 8.02
N VAL A 95 -33.76 8.81 6.95
CA VAL A 95 -33.17 10.02 6.39
C VAL A 95 -34.23 10.74 5.54
N THR A 96 -34.51 12.01 5.83
CA THR A 96 -35.53 12.80 5.13
C THR A 96 -34.96 14.14 4.62
N LYS A 97 -35.61 14.75 3.61
CA LYS A 97 -35.15 16.00 2.94
C LYS A 97 -34.95 17.17 3.91
N THR A 98 -35.85 17.33 4.87
CA THR A 98 -35.60 18.04 6.13
C THR A 98 -35.04 17.00 7.08
N ASN A 99 -33.85 17.21 7.68
CA ASN A 99 -33.15 16.24 8.55
C ASN A 99 -33.92 15.75 9.81
N ILE A 100 -35.23 15.94 9.90
CA ILE A 100 -36.09 15.57 11.01
C ILE A 100 -37.50 15.23 10.47
N LYS A 101 -37.84 13.95 10.40
CA LYS A 101 -39.18 13.50 10.83
C LYS A 101 -38.96 12.56 12.00
N THR A 102 -39.04 13.13 13.21
CA THR A 102 -39.11 12.37 14.45
C THR A 102 -40.34 11.48 14.39
N LEU A 103 -40.16 10.21 14.04
CA LEU A 103 -41.10 9.19 14.48
C LEU A 103 -41.08 9.26 16.02
N LYS A 104 -42.24 9.59 16.59
CA LYS A 104 -42.45 9.84 18.02
C LYS A 104 -41.64 8.86 18.88
N GLN A 105 -40.85 9.41 19.81
CA GLN A 105 -40.11 8.73 20.89
C GLN A 105 -38.99 7.76 20.49
N ILE A 106 -37.90 8.28 19.92
CA ILE A 106 -36.59 7.61 20.03
C ILE A 106 -35.54 8.68 20.33
N ASP A 107 -35.57 9.17 21.57
CA ASP A 107 -34.37 9.77 22.15
C ASP A 107 -33.43 8.58 22.41
N THR A 108 -32.26 8.53 21.77
CA THR A 108 -31.15 7.56 21.96
C THR A 108 -31.01 6.27 21.09
N ASP A 109 -31.53 6.16 19.86
CA ASP A 109 -30.90 5.16 18.93
C ASP A 109 -29.66 5.83 18.32
N SER A 110 -28.50 5.52 18.91
CA SER A 110 -27.23 6.22 18.76
C SER A 110 -26.81 6.35 17.29
N ARG A 111 -27.03 7.53 16.70
CA ARG A 111 -26.47 7.89 15.40
C ARG A 111 -24.96 7.81 15.50
N VAL A 112 -24.35 6.91 14.74
CA VAL A 112 -22.89 6.77 14.75
C VAL A 112 -22.27 7.72 13.73
N ASN A 113 -21.18 8.38 14.14
CA ASN A 113 -20.34 9.12 13.21
C ASN A 113 -19.27 8.19 12.64
N MET A 114 -19.00 8.29 11.34
CA MET A 114 -18.02 7.44 10.67
C MET A 114 -16.60 7.58 11.23
N LYS A 115 -16.27 8.74 11.82
CA LYS A 115 -14.99 8.94 12.53
C LYS A 115 -14.82 8.08 13.79
N ASP A 116 -15.93 7.62 14.38
CA ASP A 116 -15.95 6.83 15.62
C ASP A 116 -15.98 5.31 15.34
N ILE A 117 -16.02 4.92 14.07
CA ILE A 117 -16.12 3.52 13.63
C ILE A 117 -14.74 2.97 13.30
N LYS A 118 -14.43 1.78 13.83
CA LYS A 118 -13.26 1.02 13.40
C LYS A 118 -13.58 0.25 12.12
N ALA A 119 -12.81 0.48 11.07
CA ALA A 119 -12.92 -0.28 9.83
C ALA A 119 -12.50 -1.75 10.03
N PRO A 120 -13.10 -2.71 9.30
CA PRO A 120 -12.82 -4.14 9.43
C PRO A 120 -11.52 -4.53 8.70
N LYS A 121 -10.37 -4.15 9.24
CA LYS A 121 -9.04 -4.29 8.59
C LYS A 121 -8.76 -5.69 8.07
N ASP A 122 -8.93 -6.71 8.91
CA ASP A 122 -8.65 -8.10 8.55
C ASP A 122 -9.56 -8.60 7.40
N GLU A 123 -10.78 -8.09 7.29
CA GLU A 123 -11.70 -8.43 6.19
C GLU A 123 -11.24 -7.75 4.89
N ILE A 124 -10.80 -6.48 4.97
CA ILE A 124 -10.25 -5.72 3.84
C ILE A 124 -8.97 -6.38 3.32
N GLU A 125 -8.01 -6.69 4.20
CA GLU A 125 -6.74 -7.32 3.81
C GLU A 125 -6.96 -8.69 3.16
N LYS A 126 -7.84 -9.54 3.72
CA LYS A 126 -8.20 -10.83 3.10
C LYS A 126 -8.83 -10.65 1.73
N GLN A 127 -9.68 -9.63 1.57
CA GLN A 127 -10.31 -9.35 0.27
C GLN A 127 -9.26 -8.87 -0.75
N ARG A 128 -8.29 -8.04 -0.35
CA ARG A 128 -7.17 -7.60 -1.19
C ARG A 128 -6.28 -8.75 -1.63
N GLU A 129 -5.89 -9.63 -0.70
CA GLU A 129 -5.08 -10.81 -1.00
C GLU A 129 -5.82 -11.75 -1.97
N PHE A 130 -7.10 -12.02 -1.71
CA PHE A 130 -7.94 -12.85 -2.57
C PHE A 130 -8.07 -12.26 -3.98
N LEU A 131 -8.16 -10.93 -4.08
CA LEU A 131 -8.24 -10.15 -5.31
C LEU A 131 -6.87 -9.61 -5.74
N ASN A 132 -5.77 -10.27 -5.37
CA ASN A 132 -4.38 -9.97 -5.78
C ASN A 132 -4.07 -8.48 -5.99
N ALA A 133 -4.65 -7.61 -5.14
CA ALA A 133 -4.66 -6.18 -5.35
C ALA A 133 -3.27 -5.57 -5.13
N ASP A 134 -2.40 -6.28 -4.42
CA ASP A 134 -1.06 -5.85 -4.06
C ASP A 134 -0.01 -6.11 -5.16
N ASN A 135 -0.39 -6.73 -6.29
CA ASN A 135 0.51 -7.04 -7.40
C ASN A 135 0.00 -6.48 -8.74
N PRO A 136 -0.03 -5.14 -8.92
CA PRO A 136 -0.49 -4.53 -10.16
C PRO A 136 0.41 -4.93 -11.34
N VAL A 137 -0.24 -5.23 -12.47
CA VAL A 137 0.46 -5.56 -13.72
C VAL A 137 1.14 -4.29 -14.23
N GLN A 138 2.46 -4.35 -14.38
CA GLN A 138 3.25 -3.23 -14.87
C GLN A 138 3.21 -3.17 -16.40
N ARG A 139 2.79 -2.03 -16.95
CA ARG A 139 2.91 -1.77 -18.40
C ARG A 139 4.34 -1.45 -18.77
N THR A 140 4.75 -1.93 -19.92
CA THR A 140 6.12 -1.75 -20.42
C THR A 140 6.30 -0.43 -21.16
N LYS A 141 5.21 0.17 -21.67
CA LYS A 141 5.24 1.41 -22.46
C LYS A 141 4.00 2.27 -22.19
N ASN A 142 4.23 3.51 -21.76
CA ASN A 142 3.18 4.50 -21.45
C ASN A 142 3.42 5.83 -22.20
N ILE A 143 3.85 5.74 -23.46
CA ILE A 143 4.14 6.88 -24.35
C ILE A 143 3.45 6.71 -25.71
N GLY A 144 3.20 7.81 -26.40
CA GLY A 144 2.55 7.86 -27.71
C GLY A 144 1.04 8.08 -27.61
N GLN A 145 0.30 7.48 -28.53
CA GLN A 145 -1.16 7.54 -28.58
C GLN A 145 -1.76 6.35 -27.83
N LEU A 146 -2.64 6.62 -26.87
CA LEU A 146 -3.49 5.64 -26.20
C LEU A 146 -4.95 5.96 -26.49
N ASN A 147 -5.74 4.96 -26.88
CA ASN A 147 -7.17 5.14 -27.15
C ASN A 147 -8.00 4.58 -26.00
N ASN A 148 -8.66 5.46 -25.26
CA ASN A 148 -9.60 5.10 -24.20
C ASN A 148 -11.01 4.93 -24.79
N ILE A 149 -11.71 3.87 -24.38
CA ILE A 149 -13.07 3.60 -24.84
C ILE A 149 -14.03 3.80 -23.67
N VAL A 150 -14.99 4.70 -23.80
CA VAL A 150 -16.06 4.89 -22.83
C VAL A 150 -17.34 4.22 -23.31
N ILE A 151 -17.95 3.42 -22.44
CA ILE A 151 -19.23 2.76 -22.70
C ILE A 151 -20.26 3.18 -21.66
N PHE A 152 -21.35 3.82 -22.09
CA PHE A 152 -22.45 4.22 -21.22
C PHE A 152 -23.45 3.08 -21.04
N ILE A 153 -23.87 2.86 -19.79
CA ILE A 153 -24.79 1.78 -19.40
C ILE A 153 -25.94 2.36 -18.57
N LYS A 154 -27.17 1.92 -18.87
CA LYS A 154 -28.36 2.13 -18.04
C LYS A 154 -29.11 0.81 -17.84
N PHE A 155 -30.06 0.79 -16.92
CA PHE A 155 -30.89 -0.38 -16.61
C PHE A 155 -32.30 -0.28 -17.22
N SER A 156 -33.01 -1.41 -17.30
CA SER A 156 -34.32 -1.51 -17.95
C SER A 156 -35.39 -0.59 -17.34
N ASP A 157 -35.22 -0.23 -16.06
CA ASP A 157 -36.11 0.64 -15.29
C ASP A 157 -35.69 2.12 -15.30
N GLN A 158 -34.76 2.50 -16.18
CA GLN A 158 -34.19 3.85 -16.23
C GLN A 158 -34.32 4.53 -17.59
N ASN A 159 -34.58 5.84 -17.55
CA ASN A 159 -34.43 6.72 -18.69
C ASN A 159 -32.94 6.97 -19.02
N GLU A 160 -32.65 7.66 -20.12
CA GLU A 160 -31.27 8.03 -20.47
C GLU A 160 -30.59 8.94 -19.43
N ILE A 161 -29.26 9.02 -19.53
CA ILE A 161 -28.44 10.04 -18.86
C ILE A 161 -28.91 11.43 -19.31
N THR A 162 -29.20 12.30 -18.34
CA THR A 162 -29.77 13.65 -18.60
C THR A 162 -28.68 14.69 -18.81
N SER A 163 -27.47 14.43 -18.28
CA SER A 163 -26.31 15.28 -18.51
C SER A 163 -25.93 15.25 -20.00
N GLY A 164 -25.68 16.44 -20.57
CA GLY A 164 -25.33 16.54 -21.98
C GLY A 164 -24.00 15.87 -22.30
N PHE A 165 -23.89 15.22 -23.46
CA PHE A 165 -22.69 14.55 -23.96
C PHE A 165 -21.45 15.45 -23.92
N SER A 166 -21.60 16.73 -24.27
CA SER A 166 -20.54 17.75 -24.17
C SER A 166 -19.89 17.88 -22.79
N THR A 167 -20.58 17.49 -21.71
CA THR A 167 -19.99 17.44 -20.37
C THR A 167 -18.93 16.35 -20.28
N TYR A 168 -19.25 15.15 -20.75
CA TYR A 168 -18.32 14.02 -20.76
C TYR A 168 -17.18 14.27 -21.76
N ASP A 169 -17.50 14.69 -22.98
CA ASP A 169 -16.46 14.99 -23.97
C ASP A 169 -15.48 16.08 -23.47
N ARG A 170 -15.98 17.11 -22.78
CA ARG A 170 -15.12 18.11 -22.13
C ARG A 170 -14.20 17.48 -21.08
N GLN A 171 -14.74 16.64 -20.19
CA GLN A 171 -14.00 16.01 -19.11
C GLN A 171 -12.94 15.02 -19.58
N PHE A 172 -13.19 14.30 -20.67
CA PHE A 172 -12.22 13.33 -21.19
C PHE A 172 -11.28 13.95 -22.23
N ASN A 173 -11.81 14.70 -23.20
CA ASN A 173 -11.10 15.12 -24.41
C ASN A 173 -10.80 16.63 -24.48
N GLY A 174 -11.31 17.43 -23.54
CA GLY A 174 -11.16 18.88 -23.57
C GLY A 174 -9.69 19.31 -23.70
N LYS A 175 -9.38 20.19 -24.65
CA LYS A 175 -8.02 20.69 -24.87
C LYS A 175 -7.84 22.02 -24.12
N ASN A 176 -6.65 22.27 -23.57
CA ASN A 176 -6.31 23.52 -22.85
C ASN A 176 -7.21 23.87 -21.65
N GLN A 177 -7.87 22.86 -21.06
CA GLN A 177 -8.72 22.98 -19.88
C GLN A 177 -8.60 21.68 -19.06
N VAL A 178 -9.24 21.63 -17.89
CA VAL A 178 -9.16 20.44 -17.03
C VAL A 178 -9.87 19.29 -17.72
N SER A 179 -9.10 18.28 -18.12
CA SER A 179 -9.61 17.07 -18.75
C SER A 179 -8.60 15.93 -18.58
N LEU A 180 -9.04 14.69 -18.74
CA LEU A 180 -8.18 13.51 -18.73
C LEU A 180 -7.06 13.62 -19.78
N ASN A 181 -7.42 13.96 -21.02
CA ASN A 181 -6.47 14.12 -22.12
C ASN A 181 -5.41 15.19 -21.80
N ASN A 182 -5.85 16.38 -21.38
CA ASN A 182 -4.93 17.49 -21.13
C ASN A 182 -4.06 17.21 -19.90
N TYR A 183 -4.61 16.57 -18.86
CA TYR A 183 -3.85 16.18 -17.67
C TYR A 183 -2.68 15.27 -18.04
N TYR A 184 -2.95 14.16 -18.74
CA TYR A 184 -1.90 13.21 -19.12
C TYR A 184 -0.91 13.79 -20.12
N LYS A 185 -1.37 14.66 -21.02
CA LYS A 185 -0.46 15.40 -21.90
C LYS A 185 0.49 16.30 -21.12
N GLU A 186 0.01 16.98 -20.08
CA GLU A 186 0.81 17.86 -19.24
C GLU A 186 1.77 17.09 -18.32
N VAL A 187 1.27 16.12 -17.54
CA VAL A 187 2.11 15.42 -16.54
C VAL A 187 3.16 14.52 -17.18
N SER A 188 2.94 14.07 -18.42
CA SER A 188 3.88 13.27 -19.21
C SER A 188 4.87 14.08 -20.06
N TYR A 189 4.85 15.42 -19.96
CA TYR A 189 5.70 16.29 -20.79
C TYR A 189 5.44 16.11 -22.30
N ASN A 190 4.16 16.04 -22.68
CA ASN A 190 3.67 15.77 -24.04
C ASN A 190 4.03 14.39 -24.62
N LYS A 191 4.49 13.45 -23.79
CA LYS A 191 4.89 12.11 -24.26
C LYS A 191 3.71 11.15 -24.40
N LEU A 192 2.61 11.37 -23.70
CA LEU A 192 1.41 10.56 -23.74
C LEU A 192 0.21 11.41 -24.16
N ASN A 193 -0.51 10.97 -25.19
CA ASN A 193 -1.81 11.52 -25.57
C ASN A 193 -2.88 10.43 -25.40
N ILE A 194 -3.96 10.77 -24.68
CA ILE A 194 -5.08 9.86 -24.42
C ILE A 194 -6.32 10.43 -25.07
N ASP A 195 -6.75 9.88 -26.21
CA ASP A 195 -8.04 10.28 -26.80
C ASP A 195 -9.12 9.28 -26.40
N THR A 196 -10.28 9.81 -26.03
CA THR A 196 -11.43 9.02 -25.60
C THR A 196 -12.51 9.00 -26.67
N THR A 197 -13.00 7.80 -26.98
CA THR A 197 -14.17 7.60 -27.85
C THR A 197 -15.33 7.04 -27.04
N PHE A 198 -16.55 7.46 -27.38
CA PHE A 198 -17.75 7.17 -26.59
C PHE A 198 -18.74 6.29 -27.33
N TYR A 199 -19.34 5.34 -26.62
CA TYR A 199 -20.26 4.35 -27.14
C TYR A 199 -21.43 4.07 -26.18
N PRO A 200 -22.66 3.79 -26.68
CA PRO A 200 -23.11 4.04 -28.06
C PRO A 200 -22.84 5.47 -28.53
N LYS A 201 -22.71 5.67 -29.85
CA LYS A 201 -22.46 7.02 -30.38
C LYS A 201 -23.58 7.98 -29.94
N PRO A 202 -23.25 9.18 -29.43
CA PRO A 202 -24.26 10.13 -28.98
C PRO A 202 -25.11 10.64 -30.15
N ASN A 203 -26.34 11.08 -29.85
CA ASN A 203 -27.18 11.80 -30.80
C ASN A 203 -27.15 13.30 -30.48
N GLY A 204 -26.28 14.05 -31.17
CA GLY A 204 -26.01 15.45 -30.82
C GLY A 204 -25.46 15.55 -29.38
N ASN A 205 -26.13 16.34 -28.54
CA ASN A 205 -25.75 16.47 -27.12
C ASN A 205 -26.42 15.42 -26.22
N GLN A 206 -27.23 14.50 -26.76
CA GLN A 206 -27.85 13.43 -25.97
C GLN A 206 -26.89 12.25 -25.83
N VAL A 207 -26.67 11.83 -24.58
CA VAL A 207 -25.98 10.56 -24.28
C VAL A 207 -26.94 9.41 -24.58
N LEU A 208 -26.45 8.41 -25.31
CA LEU A 208 -27.12 7.13 -25.50
C LEU A 208 -26.39 6.06 -24.68
N SER A 209 -27.13 5.09 -24.17
CA SER A 209 -26.59 4.05 -23.30
C SER A 209 -26.97 2.66 -23.80
N TYR A 210 -26.11 1.67 -23.57
CA TYR A 210 -26.55 0.28 -23.56
C TYR A 210 -27.61 0.10 -22.45
N THR A 211 -28.72 -0.55 -22.77
CA THR A 211 -29.78 -0.86 -21.78
C THR A 211 -29.66 -2.30 -21.36
N ASP A 212 -29.28 -2.55 -20.11
CA ASP A 212 -29.33 -3.90 -19.56
C ASP A 212 -30.79 -4.36 -19.41
N THR A 213 -31.01 -5.67 -19.60
CA THR A 213 -32.34 -6.27 -19.51
C THR A 213 -32.87 -6.36 -18.09
N HIS A 214 -32.00 -6.28 -17.07
CA HIS A 214 -32.41 -6.27 -15.68
C HIS A 214 -32.58 -4.84 -15.15
N PRO A 215 -33.48 -4.63 -14.17
CA PRO A 215 -33.59 -3.36 -13.47
C PRO A 215 -32.35 -3.13 -12.58
N ARG A 216 -32.07 -1.88 -12.22
CA ARG A 216 -30.91 -1.54 -11.37
C ARG A 216 -30.88 -2.35 -10.08
N SER A 217 -32.05 -2.64 -9.50
CA SER A 217 -32.20 -3.39 -8.25
C SER A 217 -31.56 -4.79 -8.31
N TYR A 218 -31.44 -5.41 -9.49
CA TYR A 218 -30.75 -6.69 -9.70
C TYR A 218 -29.26 -6.63 -9.34
N TYR A 219 -28.65 -5.45 -9.44
CA TYR A 219 -27.25 -5.19 -9.12
C TYR A 219 -27.05 -4.60 -7.72
N THR A 220 -28.13 -4.47 -6.94
CA THR A 220 -28.10 -4.02 -5.54
C THR A 220 -28.11 -5.23 -4.60
N ASN A 221 -27.36 -5.17 -3.49
CA ASN A 221 -27.29 -6.24 -2.48
C ASN A 221 -26.88 -7.61 -3.02
N VAL A 222 -25.96 -7.64 -4.00
CA VAL A 222 -25.46 -8.88 -4.58
C VAL A 222 -24.55 -9.61 -3.58
N PRO A 223 -24.82 -10.89 -3.28
CA PRO A 223 -23.93 -11.72 -2.45
C PRO A 223 -22.51 -11.75 -3.02
N GLN A 224 -21.49 -11.71 -2.16
CA GLN A 224 -20.08 -11.57 -2.57
C GLN A 224 -19.67 -12.57 -3.65
N ASN A 225 -20.10 -13.83 -3.53
CA ASN A 225 -19.78 -14.90 -4.47
C ASN A 225 -20.46 -14.77 -5.85
N GLN A 226 -21.42 -13.84 -6.03
CA GLN A 226 -22.11 -13.59 -7.29
C GLN A 226 -21.71 -12.27 -7.95
N ARG A 227 -20.94 -11.42 -7.26
CA ARG A 227 -20.60 -10.06 -7.71
C ARG A 227 -19.86 -10.05 -9.04
N ALA A 228 -18.73 -10.75 -9.11
CA ALA A 228 -17.89 -10.83 -10.30
C ALA A 228 -18.70 -11.30 -11.52
N ALA A 229 -19.44 -12.40 -11.38
CA ALA A 229 -20.22 -12.97 -12.44
C ALA A 229 -21.30 -12.01 -12.95
N ARG A 230 -22.04 -11.34 -12.05
CA ARG A 230 -23.10 -10.40 -12.45
C ARG A 230 -22.54 -9.16 -13.15
N GLU A 231 -21.53 -8.53 -12.57
CA GLU A 231 -20.94 -7.33 -13.14
C GLU A 231 -20.28 -7.60 -14.48
N GLN A 232 -19.40 -8.61 -14.57
CA GLN A 232 -18.70 -8.88 -15.82
C GLN A 232 -19.65 -9.35 -16.92
N THR A 233 -20.78 -9.98 -16.58
CA THR A 233 -21.85 -10.28 -17.55
C THR A 233 -22.52 -9.00 -18.06
N LEU A 234 -22.82 -8.03 -17.18
CA LEU A 234 -23.31 -6.71 -17.58
C LEU A 234 -22.34 -6.02 -18.56
N LEU A 235 -21.06 -5.99 -18.21
CA LEU A 235 -20.01 -5.34 -19.01
C LEU A 235 -19.81 -6.04 -20.35
N LYS A 236 -19.79 -7.38 -20.37
CA LYS A 236 -19.74 -8.17 -21.60
C LYS A 236 -20.91 -7.84 -22.52
N ASN A 237 -22.13 -7.85 -21.99
CA ASN A 237 -23.33 -7.58 -22.78
C ASN A 237 -23.31 -6.15 -23.35
N ALA A 238 -22.84 -5.19 -22.55
CA ALA A 238 -22.64 -3.82 -23.02
C ALA A 238 -21.66 -3.75 -24.18
N VAL A 239 -20.47 -4.36 -24.05
CA VAL A 239 -19.46 -4.40 -25.13
C VAL A 239 -19.99 -5.09 -26.37
N ASP A 240 -20.61 -6.27 -26.24
CA ASP A 240 -21.16 -7.02 -27.37
C ASP A 240 -22.22 -6.23 -28.14
N SER A 241 -23.00 -5.40 -27.44
CA SER A 241 -24.02 -4.56 -28.06
C SER A 241 -23.44 -3.40 -28.87
N ILE A 242 -22.23 -2.91 -28.55
CA ILE A 242 -21.67 -1.71 -29.18
C ILE A 242 -20.42 -1.96 -30.03
N LYS A 243 -19.79 -3.15 -29.94
CA LYS A 243 -18.48 -3.39 -30.57
C LYS A 243 -18.45 -3.16 -32.08
N HIS A 244 -19.58 -3.33 -32.76
CA HIS A 244 -19.72 -3.05 -34.19
C HIS A 244 -19.65 -1.55 -34.53
N GLN A 245 -19.87 -0.65 -33.57
CA GLN A 245 -19.72 0.80 -33.74
C GLN A 245 -18.27 1.27 -33.57
N ILE A 246 -17.41 0.43 -32.98
CA ILE A 246 -16.00 0.75 -32.79
C ILE A 246 -15.28 0.50 -34.12
N PRO A 247 -14.54 1.48 -34.67
CA PRO A 247 -13.78 1.30 -35.90
C PRO A 247 -12.79 0.14 -35.76
N GLN A 248 -12.81 -0.80 -36.70
CA GLN A 248 -11.94 -1.98 -36.68
C GLN A 248 -10.44 -1.64 -36.78
N ASN A 249 -10.13 -0.49 -37.38
CA ASN A 249 -8.76 0.02 -37.51
C ASN A 249 -8.32 0.92 -36.34
N LEU A 250 -9.16 1.14 -35.33
CA LEU A 250 -8.75 1.85 -34.12
C LEU A 250 -7.74 0.98 -33.37
N ASN A 251 -6.52 1.49 -33.17
CA ASN A 251 -5.54 0.80 -32.34
C ASN A 251 -5.97 0.90 -30.86
N VAL A 252 -6.36 -0.23 -30.29
CA VAL A 252 -6.78 -0.33 -28.89
C VAL A 252 -5.73 -1.01 -28.01
N ASP A 253 -4.55 -1.34 -28.56
CA ASP A 253 -3.46 -2.07 -27.90
C ASP A 253 -2.13 -1.38 -28.26
N SER A 254 -1.85 -0.26 -27.59
CA SER A 254 -0.75 0.65 -27.93
C SER A 254 0.65 0.09 -27.59
N ASP A 255 0.74 -0.85 -26.66
CA ASP A 255 1.96 -1.56 -26.28
C ASP A 255 2.10 -2.99 -26.87
N ASN A 256 1.11 -3.44 -27.65
CA ASN A 256 1.08 -4.73 -28.34
C ASN A 256 1.13 -5.95 -27.42
N ASP A 257 0.51 -5.87 -26.24
CA ASP A 257 0.46 -6.97 -25.27
C ASP A 257 -0.73 -7.93 -25.50
N GLY A 258 -1.56 -7.64 -26.52
CA GLY A 258 -2.74 -8.41 -26.88
C GLY A 258 -4.00 -7.99 -26.11
N LYS A 259 -3.93 -6.95 -25.28
CA LYS A 259 -5.02 -6.47 -24.44
C LYS A 259 -5.46 -5.06 -24.85
N VAL A 260 -6.71 -4.73 -24.53
CA VAL A 260 -7.24 -3.37 -24.72
C VAL A 260 -6.61 -2.45 -23.67
N ASP A 261 -6.02 -1.34 -24.12
CA ASP A 261 -5.35 -0.33 -23.31
C ASP A 261 -6.23 0.14 -22.15
N ASN A 262 -7.45 0.59 -22.44
CA ASN A 262 -8.43 0.96 -21.42
C ASN A 262 -9.88 0.91 -21.92
N VAL A 263 -10.78 0.40 -21.07
CA VAL A 263 -12.22 0.57 -21.23
C VAL A 263 -12.79 1.14 -19.94
N CYS A 264 -13.52 2.24 -20.04
CA CYS A 264 -14.19 2.91 -18.94
C CYS A 264 -15.71 2.78 -19.11
N PHE A 265 -16.36 2.10 -18.18
CA PHE A 265 -17.81 1.97 -18.14
C PHE A 265 -18.40 3.06 -17.27
N ILE A 266 -19.33 3.85 -17.82
CA ILE A 266 -20.08 4.86 -17.07
C ILE A 266 -21.51 4.36 -16.89
N VAL A 267 -21.83 3.94 -15.67
CA VAL A 267 -23.13 3.38 -15.31
C VAL A 267 -24.04 4.46 -14.74
N LYS A 268 -25.27 4.56 -15.25
CA LYS A 268 -26.26 5.56 -14.87
C LYS A 268 -26.57 5.53 -13.36
N GLY A 269 -26.64 6.68 -12.70
CA GLY A 269 -27.11 6.87 -11.32
C GLY A 269 -26.11 6.60 -10.17
N ALA A 270 -26.49 7.02 -8.96
CA ALA A 270 -25.76 6.95 -7.68
C ALA A 270 -25.29 5.58 -7.19
N THR A 271 -24.26 5.56 -6.32
CA THR A 271 -23.99 4.38 -5.48
C THR A 271 -25.22 4.06 -4.62
N THR A 272 -25.47 2.77 -4.38
CA THR A 272 -26.73 2.30 -3.79
C THR A 272 -26.61 1.80 -2.36
N GLY A 273 -25.41 1.89 -1.78
CA GLY A 273 -25.20 1.44 -0.42
C GLY A 273 -23.76 1.13 -0.09
N TRP A 274 -23.62 0.47 1.05
CA TRP A 274 -22.34 0.21 1.69
C TRP A 274 -21.62 -0.97 1.04
N SER A 275 -20.36 -0.80 0.62
CA SER A 275 -19.56 -1.83 -0.05
C SER A 275 -20.34 -2.55 -1.16
N SER A 276 -21.05 -1.78 -2.00
CA SER A 276 -21.98 -2.32 -3.02
C SER A 276 -21.28 -2.63 -4.35
N LEU A 277 -21.90 -3.47 -5.19
CA LEU A 277 -21.41 -3.75 -6.56
C LEU A 277 -21.27 -2.48 -7.40
N LEU A 278 -22.20 -1.54 -7.21
CA LEU A 278 -22.25 -0.27 -7.93
C LEU A 278 -21.43 0.78 -7.17
N TRP A 279 -20.11 0.57 -7.12
CA TRP A 279 -19.12 1.51 -6.60
C TRP A 279 -18.03 1.71 -7.66
N PRO A 280 -17.49 2.92 -7.88
CA PRO A 280 -16.40 3.10 -8.82
C PRO A 280 -15.19 2.25 -8.48
N HIS A 281 -14.62 1.58 -9.47
CA HIS A 281 -13.41 0.77 -9.30
C HIS A 281 -12.77 0.40 -10.63
N LYS A 282 -11.50 0.05 -10.61
CA LYS A 282 -10.80 -0.72 -11.63
C LYS A 282 -10.78 -2.20 -11.23
N TRP A 283 -11.09 -3.10 -12.15
CA TRP A 283 -10.95 -4.54 -11.94
C TRP A 283 -10.43 -5.25 -13.19
N ASN A 284 -10.21 -6.56 -13.08
CA ASN A 284 -9.84 -7.45 -14.16
C ASN A 284 -11.07 -8.19 -14.68
N MET A 285 -11.11 -8.43 -15.97
CA MET A 285 -12.12 -9.25 -16.64
C MET A 285 -11.61 -10.70 -16.74
N PHE A 286 -12.04 -11.54 -15.80
CA PHE A 286 -11.56 -12.93 -15.66
C PHE A 286 -12.69 -13.96 -15.77
N TYR A 287 -13.94 -13.55 -15.53
CA TYR A 287 -15.12 -14.40 -15.62
C TYR A 287 -15.65 -14.48 -17.06
N GLN A 288 -15.41 -13.43 -17.84
CA GLN A 288 -15.85 -13.32 -19.24
C GLN A 288 -14.66 -13.11 -20.16
N ASP A 289 -14.72 -13.68 -21.36
CA ASP A 289 -13.78 -13.38 -22.43
C ASP A 289 -14.41 -12.35 -23.37
N VAL A 290 -14.05 -11.07 -23.15
CA VAL A 290 -14.61 -9.93 -23.87
C VAL A 290 -13.52 -9.29 -24.72
N ARG A 291 -13.82 -9.04 -26.00
CA ARG A 291 -12.84 -8.50 -26.96
C ARG A 291 -13.37 -7.29 -27.73
N ILE A 292 -12.46 -6.37 -28.05
CA ILE A 292 -12.65 -5.26 -28.99
C ILE A 292 -11.50 -5.33 -30.00
N ASN A 293 -11.81 -5.34 -31.30
CA ASN A 293 -10.82 -5.47 -32.39
C ASN A 293 -9.82 -6.61 -32.15
N ASP A 294 -10.33 -7.79 -31.77
CA ASP A 294 -9.59 -9.01 -31.42
C ASP A 294 -8.65 -8.91 -30.20
N LYS A 295 -8.61 -7.78 -29.51
CA LYS A 295 -7.85 -7.57 -28.28
C LYS A 295 -8.71 -7.86 -27.05
N LYS A 296 -8.12 -8.52 -26.05
CA LYS A 296 -8.84 -8.89 -24.82
C LYS A 296 -9.00 -7.67 -23.91
N ILE A 297 -10.21 -7.39 -23.45
CA ILE A 297 -10.38 -6.52 -22.28
C ILE A 297 -9.91 -7.32 -21.07
N ASP A 298 -8.74 -7.00 -20.53
CA ASP A 298 -8.21 -7.67 -19.34
C ASP A 298 -8.46 -6.87 -18.06
N THR A 299 -8.49 -5.55 -18.18
CA THR A 299 -8.82 -4.60 -17.11
C THR A 299 -9.83 -3.56 -17.61
N TYR A 300 -10.64 -3.04 -16.69
CA TYR A 300 -11.60 -1.97 -16.98
C TYR A 300 -11.70 -1.01 -15.81
N ASN A 301 -12.07 0.24 -16.08
CA ASN A 301 -12.58 1.16 -15.07
C ASN A 301 -14.11 1.13 -15.08
N PHE A 302 -14.70 1.17 -13.90
CA PHE A 302 -16.12 1.22 -13.64
C PHE A 302 -16.40 2.54 -12.91
N GLN A 303 -17.28 3.36 -13.44
CA GLN A 303 -17.63 4.67 -12.92
C GLN A 303 -19.14 4.83 -12.86
N LEU A 304 -19.62 5.71 -11.98
CA LEU A 304 -21.04 6.07 -11.91
C LEU A 304 -21.27 7.50 -12.41
N GLU A 305 -22.37 7.70 -13.14
CA GLU A 305 -22.81 9.00 -13.66
C GLU A 305 -22.75 10.11 -12.59
N ASP A 306 -23.24 9.84 -11.39
CA ASP A 306 -23.32 10.83 -10.31
C ASP A 306 -21.94 11.23 -9.76
N PHE A 307 -20.95 10.33 -9.80
CA PHE A 307 -19.58 10.62 -9.38
C PHE A 307 -18.79 11.39 -10.44
N MET A 308 -19.17 11.25 -11.71
CA MET A 308 -18.54 11.96 -12.83
C MET A 308 -18.76 13.48 -12.79
N GLY A 309 -19.70 13.99 -11.96
CA GLY A 309 -19.97 15.42 -11.81
C GLY A 309 -18.83 16.20 -11.16
N ASN A 310 -19.01 16.63 -9.89
CA ASN A 310 -18.09 17.54 -9.19
C ASN A 310 -16.68 16.98 -8.93
N ASN A 311 -16.39 15.69 -9.18
CA ASN A 311 -15.09 15.05 -8.94
C ASN A 311 -14.51 14.32 -10.17
N GLY A 312 -15.12 14.51 -11.36
CA GLY A 312 -14.90 13.62 -12.51
C GLY A 312 -13.44 13.50 -12.95
N VAL A 313 -12.74 14.61 -13.19
CA VAL A 313 -11.38 14.55 -13.79
C VAL A 313 -10.34 14.03 -12.81
N GLY A 314 -10.46 14.34 -11.52
CA GLY A 314 -9.60 13.80 -10.47
C GLY A 314 -9.64 12.28 -10.39
N VAL A 315 -10.84 11.71 -10.28
CA VAL A 315 -11.08 10.26 -10.25
C VAL A 315 -10.63 9.62 -11.55
N LEU A 316 -11.04 10.16 -12.71
CA LEU A 316 -10.62 9.65 -14.01
C LEU A 316 -9.09 9.61 -14.15
N SER A 317 -8.41 10.63 -13.63
CA SER A 317 -6.95 10.71 -13.71
C SER A 317 -6.29 9.66 -12.82
N HIS A 318 -6.77 9.47 -11.60
CA HIS A 318 -6.31 8.40 -10.70
C HIS A 318 -6.48 7.01 -11.33
N GLU A 319 -7.69 6.71 -11.82
CA GLU A 319 -8.05 5.41 -12.39
C GLU A 319 -7.29 5.10 -13.67
N MET A 320 -7.08 6.12 -14.51
CA MET A 320 -6.23 5.97 -15.68
C MET A 320 -4.78 5.68 -15.29
N PHE A 321 -4.28 6.15 -14.14
CA PHE A 321 -2.88 5.90 -13.77
C PHE A 321 -2.70 4.44 -13.31
N HIS A 322 -3.72 3.85 -12.70
CA HIS A 322 -3.78 2.41 -12.49
C HIS A 322 -3.73 1.63 -13.80
N THR A 323 -4.45 2.09 -14.82
CA THR A 323 -4.37 1.49 -16.16
C THR A 323 -2.94 1.56 -16.73
N LEU A 324 -2.17 2.59 -16.40
CA LEU A 324 -0.76 2.71 -16.75
C LEU A 324 0.19 1.91 -15.82
N GLY A 325 -0.34 1.25 -14.79
CA GLY A 325 0.39 0.35 -13.89
C GLY A 325 0.78 0.95 -12.53
N ALA A 326 0.33 2.16 -12.19
CA ALA A 326 0.61 2.75 -10.88
C ALA A 326 -0.21 2.09 -9.76
N PRO A 327 0.38 1.82 -8.57
CA PRO A 327 -0.35 1.39 -7.39
C PRO A 327 -0.93 2.58 -6.62
N ASP A 328 -1.82 2.28 -5.68
CA ASP A 328 -2.27 3.24 -4.67
C ASP A 328 -1.20 3.55 -3.63
N LEU A 329 -1.17 4.82 -3.23
CA LEU A 329 -0.27 5.35 -2.21
C LEU A 329 -0.96 5.66 -0.87
N TYR A 330 -2.27 5.40 -0.74
CA TYR A 330 -2.98 5.46 0.53
C TYR A 330 -3.08 4.09 1.22
N HIS A 331 -3.42 4.07 2.50
CA HIS A 331 -3.53 2.85 3.30
C HIS A 331 -4.99 2.37 3.38
N TYR A 332 -5.23 1.13 2.95
CA TYR A 332 -6.56 0.51 3.01
C TYR A 332 -6.93 0.01 4.40
N ASN A 333 -5.93 -0.26 5.23
CA ASN A 333 -6.14 -0.78 6.58
C ASN A 333 -6.73 0.27 7.55
N SER A 334 -7.08 1.50 7.11
CA SER A 334 -7.67 2.54 7.96
C SER A 334 -6.92 2.72 9.30
N ASP A 335 -5.58 2.69 9.27
CA ASP A 335 -4.71 2.90 10.43
C ASP A 335 -4.62 4.36 10.88
N GLY A 336 -5.33 5.26 10.20
CA GLY A 336 -5.29 6.68 10.47
C GLY A 336 -3.97 7.32 10.05
N LYS A 337 -3.09 6.60 9.34
CA LYS A 337 -1.86 7.14 8.77
C LYS A 337 -2.14 7.75 7.40
N VAL A 338 -1.28 8.69 7.03
CA VAL A 338 -1.23 9.29 5.69
C VAL A 338 0.23 9.28 5.27
N ALA A 339 0.52 8.64 4.14
CA ALA A 339 1.88 8.47 3.65
C ALA A 339 2.29 9.62 2.73
N VAL A 340 1.44 9.98 1.77
CA VAL A 340 1.72 10.97 0.72
C VAL A 340 0.67 12.09 0.72
N GLY A 341 -0.59 11.75 0.94
CA GLY A 341 -1.74 12.66 1.03
C GLY A 341 -1.94 13.53 -0.22
N PRO A 342 -2.24 14.83 -0.07
CA PRO A 342 -2.64 15.73 -1.17
C PRO A 342 -1.52 16.07 -2.17
N TRP A 343 -0.36 15.45 -2.07
CA TRP A 343 0.82 15.74 -2.90
C TRP A 343 0.94 14.81 -4.11
N ASP A 344 0.19 13.71 -4.15
CA ASP A 344 0.15 12.77 -5.27
C ASP A 344 -1.29 12.32 -5.53
N VAL A 345 -1.68 12.28 -6.81
CA VAL A 345 -3.02 11.86 -7.24
C VAL A 345 -3.34 10.41 -6.82
N MET A 346 -2.33 9.59 -6.57
CA MET A 346 -2.48 8.17 -6.15
C MET A 346 -2.69 7.97 -4.65
N ASP A 347 -2.67 9.02 -3.82
CA ASP A 347 -3.04 8.92 -2.39
C ASP A 347 -4.36 9.66 -2.13
N GLN A 348 -4.42 10.96 -2.46
CA GLN A 348 -5.64 11.76 -2.38
C GLN A 348 -5.87 12.43 -3.72
N ASN A 349 -7.10 12.49 -4.20
CA ASN A 349 -7.42 13.14 -5.47
C ASN A 349 -8.34 14.35 -5.26
N PHE A 350 -7.95 15.48 -5.81
CA PHE A 350 -8.82 16.67 -5.90
C PHE A 350 -9.70 16.61 -7.15
N THR A 351 -10.82 17.36 -7.15
CA THR A 351 -11.68 17.54 -8.34
C THR A 351 -10.87 17.90 -9.59
N VAL A 352 -9.97 18.87 -9.44
CA VAL A 352 -8.92 19.18 -10.41
C VAL A 352 -7.69 18.44 -9.92
N PRO A 353 -7.24 17.37 -10.61
CA PRO A 353 -6.17 16.53 -10.12
C PRO A 353 -4.88 17.33 -9.99
N GLN A 354 -4.16 17.12 -8.89
CA GLN A 354 -2.76 17.53 -8.78
C GLN A 354 -1.85 16.53 -9.51
N TYR A 355 -0.57 16.86 -9.65
CA TYR A 355 0.39 15.93 -10.24
C TYR A 355 0.68 14.74 -9.32
N MET A 356 1.04 13.60 -9.92
CA MET A 356 1.84 12.59 -9.26
C MET A 356 3.30 13.05 -9.09
N GLY A 357 3.99 12.51 -8.08
CA GLY A 357 5.39 12.76 -7.79
C GLY A 357 6.33 12.23 -8.89
N SER A 358 7.52 12.81 -8.99
CA SER A 358 8.54 12.48 -9.99
C SER A 358 8.94 11.01 -9.99
N TYR A 359 8.99 10.34 -8.83
CA TYR A 359 9.21 8.89 -8.78
C TYR A 359 8.10 8.12 -9.52
N MET A 360 6.84 8.50 -9.30
CA MET A 360 5.72 7.87 -9.98
C MET A 360 5.78 8.10 -11.49
N LYS A 361 6.14 9.33 -11.93
CA LYS A 361 6.35 9.65 -13.35
C LYS A 361 7.50 8.85 -13.98
N MET A 362 8.58 8.60 -13.24
CA MET A 362 9.73 7.82 -13.70
C MET A 362 9.40 6.34 -13.78
N TYR A 363 8.94 5.75 -12.67
CA TYR A 363 8.82 4.31 -12.53
C TYR A 363 7.53 3.75 -13.13
N TYR A 364 6.38 4.39 -12.90
CA TYR A 364 5.09 3.93 -13.43
C TYR A 364 4.72 4.65 -14.72
N GLY A 365 4.87 5.97 -14.77
CA GLY A 365 4.58 6.76 -15.97
C GLY A 365 5.56 6.51 -17.12
N LYS A 366 6.81 6.11 -16.85
CA LYS A 366 7.88 5.99 -17.85
C LYS A 366 8.14 7.30 -18.63
N TRP A 367 7.81 8.46 -18.05
CA TRP A 367 7.94 9.77 -18.71
C TRP A 367 9.22 10.50 -18.30
N ILE A 368 9.84 10.10 -17.19
CA ILE A 368 11.17 10.54 -16.79
C ILE A 368 12.10 9.35 -17.02
N ASN A 369 13.06 9.47 -17.94
CA ASN A 369 13.96 8.36 -18.29
C ASN A 369 14.93 8.03 -17.15
N ASN A 370 15.44 9.07 -16.49
CA ASN A 370 16.32 8.97 -15.35
C ASN A 370 16.20 10.21 -14.46
N MET A 371 16.29 10.02 -13.15
CA MET A 371 16.51 11.10 -12.20
C MET A 371 17.99 11.16 -11.85
N THR A 372 18.59 12.34 -11.93
CA THR A 372 20.00 12.54 -11.57
C THR A 372 20.21 12.18 -10.09
N GLN A 373 21.27 11.44 -9.79
CA GLN A 373 21.61 11.09 -8.41
C GLN A 373 22.56 12.14 -7.82
N ILE A 374 22.22 12.66 -6.64
CA ILE A 374 23.14 13.38 -5.77
C ILE A 374 23.87 12.36 -4.91
N ASN A 375 25.20 12.31 -5.05
CA ASN A 375 26.08 11.39 -4.31
C ASN A 375 27.23 12.12 -3.60
N LYS A 376 27.20 13.45 -3.56
CA LYS A 376 28.17 14.29 -2.89
C LYS A 376 27.45 15.38 -2.09
N PRO A 377 27.97 15.80 -0.94
CA PRO A 377 27.57 17.05 -0.34
C PRO A 377 27.80 18.22 -1.29
N GLY A 378 26.94 19.23 -1.26
CA GLY A 378 27.02 20.30 -2.26
C GLY A 378 25.80 21.20 -2.28
N LYS A 379 25.91 22.26 -3.07
CA LYS A 379 24.78 23.12 -3.43
C LYS A 379 24.13 22.58 -4.70
N TYR A 380 22.82 22.49 -4.71
CA TYR A 380 22.04 21.97 -5.81
C TYR A 380 20.86 22.90 -6.11
N SER A 381 20.38 22.83 -7.35
CA SER A 381 19.20 23.55 -7.78
C SER A 381 18.30 22.66 -8.63
N ILE A 382 16.99 22.78 -8.44
CA ILE A 382 15.98 22.08 -9.24
C ILE A 382 14.93 23.05 -9.77
N ASN A 383 14.46 22.77 -10.97
CA ASN A 383 13.31 23.43 -11.55
C ASN A 383 12.01 22.84 -10.97
N LYS A 384 10.92 23.61 -11.07
CA LYS A 384 9.58 23.12 -10.74
C LYS A 384 9.21 21.87 -11.55
N ILE A 385 8.41 20.97 -10.97
CA ILE A 385 8.03 19.67 -11.54
C ILE A 385 7.38 19.74 -12.94
N GLY A 386 6.73 20.86 -13.27
CA GLY A 386 6.14 21.09 -14.60
C GLY A 386 7.16 21.34 -15.72
N ASN A 387 8.44 21.53 -15.39
CA ASN A 387 9.54 21.49 -16.37
C ASN A 387 10.03 20.04 -16.50
N GLU A 388 10.28 19.55 -17.70
CA GLU A 388 10.82 18.20 -17.90
C GLU A 388 12.28 18.09 -17.43
N SER A 389 13.07 19.15 -17.62
CA SER A 389 14.51 19.13 -17.35
C SER A 389 14.83 19.58 -15.92
N ASN A 390 15.70 18.81 -15.25
CA ASN A 390 16.24 19.10 -13.92
C ASN A 390 15.14 19.36 -12.86
N ASN A 391 14.10 18.54 -12.85
CA ASN A 391 12.91 18.75 -12.01
C ASN A 391 12.90 17.95 -10.70
N SER A 392 13.85 17.03 -10.56
CA SER A 392 13.97 16.14 -9.41
C SER A 392 15.36 15.54 -9.30
N TYR A 393 15.73 15.12 -8.08
CA TYR A 393 16.94 14.34 -7.81
C TYR A 393 16.64 13.13 -6.94
N ILE A 394 17.46 12.09 -7.08
CA ILE A 394 17.58 10.99 -6.12
C ILE A 394 18.75 11.27 -5.18
N ILE A 395 18.55 11.11 -3.87
CA ILE A 395 19.59 11.14 -2.85
C ILE A 395 19.59 9.78 -2.14
N LYS A 396 20.61 8.95 -2.35
CA LYS A 396 20.70 7.66 -1.67
C LYS A 396 21.08 7.85 -0.22
N SER A 397 20.40 7.16 0.70
CA SER A 397 20.82 7.13 2.10
C SER A 397 22.15 6.38 2.21
N PRO A 398 23.18 6.90 2.90
CA PRO A 398 24.35 6.10 3.30
C PRO A 398 24.00 4.95 4.26
N ASN A 399 22.82 4.99 4.88
CA ASN A 399 22.41 4.05 5.92
C ASN A 399 21.37 3.02 5.44
N SER A 400 21.06 2.98 4.14
CA SER A 400 20.13 2.01 3.56
C SER A 400 20.50 1.65 2.12
N ASN A 401 20.41 0.36 1.79
CA ASN A 401 20.60 -0.14 0.42
C ASN A 401 19.27 -0.27 -0.35
N SER A 402 18.14 -0.23 0.34
CA SER A 402 16.79 -0.39 -0.22
C SER A 402 15.98 0.89 -0.15
N GLU A 403 16.54 1.98 0.38
CA GLU A 403 15.81 3.24 0.55
C GLU A 403 16.62 4.44 0.09
N PHE A 404 15.94 5.35 -0.59
CA PHE A 404 16.49 6.61 -1.05
C PHE A 404 15.44 7.71 -0.95
N PHE A 405 15.88 8.95 -1.12
CA PHE A 405 15.03 10.12 -1.09
C PHE A 405 14.89 10.68 -2.49
N VAL A 406 13.70 11.16 -2.81
CA VAL A 406 13.47 12.00 -3.98
C VAL A 406 13.16 13.40 -3.49
N VAL A 407 13.77 14.38 -4.14
CA VAL A 407 13.51 15.80 -3.92
C VAL A 407 12.93 16.41 -5.20
N GLU A 408 11.84 17.17 -5.06
CA GLU A 408 11.16 17.83 -6.18
C GLU A 408 10.59 19.18 -5.75
N TYR A 409 10.51 20.14 -6.67
CA TYR A 409 9.94 21.46 -6.38
C TYR A 409 8.50 21.53 -6.91
N ARG A 410 7.55 21.74 -6.00
CA ARG A 410 6.13 21.93 -6.29
C ARG A 410 5.75 23.40 -6.12
N LYS A 411 5.04 23.95 -7.10
CA LYS A 411 4.67 25.37 -7.15
C LYS A 411 3.18 25.50 -7.42
N ARG A 412 2.49 26.36 -6.66
CA ARG A 412 1.05 26.59 -6.79
C ARG A 412 0.74 27.46 -8.01
N GLU A 413 0.81 26.86 -9.19
CA GLU A 413 0.56 27.55 -10.44
C GLU A 413 -0.02 26.62 -11.50
N GLY A 414 -0.38 27.20 -12.64
CA GLY A 414 -0.93 26.46 -13.76
C GLY A 414 -2.29 25.85 -13.42
N LEU A 415 -2.71 24.91 -14.25
CA LEU A 415 -4.07 24.39 -14.21
C LEU A 415 -4.28 23.38 -13.07
N TYR A 416 -3.28 22.54 -12.80
CA TYR A 416 -3.41 21.37 -11.93
C TYR A 416 -2.75 21.53 -10.55
N GLU A 417 -1.75 22.39 -10.41
CA GLU A 417 -0.99 22.53 -9.14
C GLU A 417 -1.46 23.69 -8.25
N THR A 418 -2.37 24.54 -8.75
CA THR A 418 -2.90 25.70 -8.00
C THR A 418 -3.61 25.30 -6.69
N ASN A 419 -4.19 24.10 -6.62
CA ASN A 419 -4.94 23.61 -5.45
C ASN A 419 -4.07 22.88 -4.40
N LEU A 420 -2.76 22.77 -4.62
CA LEU A 420 -1.85 22.14 -3.65
C LEU A 420 -1.96 22.80 -2.26
N PRO A 421 -1.67 22.10 -1.16
CA PRO A 421 -1.78 22.66 0.19
C PRO A 421 -0.62 23.60 0.59
N GLY A 422 0.46 23.64 -0.19
CA GLY A 422 1.59 24.56 -0.04
C GLY A 422 2.46 24.57 -1.30
N GLU A 423 3.53 25.37 -1.29
CA GLU A 423 4.57 25.36 -2.32
C GLU A 423 5.97 25.31 -1.71
N GLY A 424 6.91 24.75 -2.46
CA GLY A 424 8.30 24.58 -2.04
C GLY A 424 8.86 23.21 -2.39
N LEU A 425 10.01 22.91 -1.80
CA LEU A 425 10.72 21.66 -1.98
C LEU A 425 10.02 20.55 -1.20
N LEU A 426 9.54 19.52 -1.89
CA LEU A 426 9.12 18.28 -1.26
C LEU A 426 10.30 17.31 -1.16
N VAL A 427 10.31 16.55 -0.08
CA VAL A 427 11.23 15.43 0.13
C VAL A 427 10.40 14.22 0.50
N TYR A 428 10.60 13.10 -0.18
CA TYR A 428 9.93 11.84 0.13
C TYR A 428 10.88 10.67 0.01
N ARG A 429 10.64 9.64 0.83
CA ARG A 429 11.38 8.38 0.82
C ARG A 429 10.72 7.41 -0.12
N ILE A 430 11.56 6.68 -0.85
CA ILE A 430 11.20 5.50 -1.62
C ILE A 430 11.80 4.27 -0.94
N ASN A 431 11.01 3.24 -0.70
CA ASN A 431 11.46 1.93 -0.22
C ASN A 431 11.27 0.88 -1.31
N THR A 432 12.38 0.45 -1.90
CA THR A 432 12.35 -0.49 -3.03
C THR A 432 11.89 -1.89 -2.65
N THR A 433 11.83 -2.22 -1.36
CA THR A 433 11.27 -3.49 -0.87
C THR A 433 9.79 -3.64 -1.22
N TYR A 434 9.07 -2.52 -1.33
CA TYR A 434 7.64 -2.46 -1.65
C TYR A 434 7.39 -1.95 -3.07
N GLN A 435 8.44 -1.79 -3.88
CA GLN A 435 8.32 -1.30 -5.24
C GLN A 435 7.31 -2.10 -6.06
N GLY A 436 6.39 -1.41 -6.71
CA GLY A 436 5.32 -2.01 -7.50
C GLY A 436 4.06 -2.31 -6.69
N ARG A 437 4.09 -2.26 -5.35
CA ARG A 437 2.93 -2.55 -4.49
C ARG A 437 2.24 -1.31 -3.94
N GLY A 438 2.90 -0.16 -4.00
CA GLY A 438 2.45 1.09 -3.38
C GLY A 438 2.45 1.00 -1.87
N ASN A 439 1.55 1.75 -1.23
CA ASN A 439 1.44 1.82 0.23
C ASN A 439 0.26 1.01 0.79
N SER A 440 -0.38 0.26 -0.09
CA SER A 440 -1.71 -0.32 0.14
C SER A 440 -1.78 -1.32 1.30
N SER A 441 -0.66 -2.00 1.59
CA SER A 441 -0.50 -2.96 2.70
C SER A 441 -0.12 -2.33 4.06
N GLY A 442 -0.09 -1.00 4.15
CA GLY A 442 0.31 -0.25 5.35
C GLY A 442 1.82 -0.12 5.57
N ASN A 443 2.63 -0.72 4.68
CA ASN A 443 4.04 -0.41 4.52
C ASN A 443 4.23 0.54 3.34
N ASP A 444 4.98 1.62 3.55
CA ASP A 444 5.15 2.66 2.54
C ASP A 444 6.24 2.30 1.52
N GLU A 445 5.86 2.13 0.25
CA GLU A 445 6.75 2.34 -0.89
C GLU A 445 7.15 3.82 -0.97
N VAL A 446 6.19 4.74 -0.85
CA VAL A 446 6.38 6.20 -0.96
C VAL A 446 5.93 6.89 0.32
N TYR A 447 6.79 7.70 0.93
CA TYR A 447 6.45 8.44 2.16
C TYR A 447 6.95 9.89 2.09
N VAL A 448 6.06 10.88 2.17
CA VAL A 448 6.38 12.31 2.11
C VAL A 448 6.76 12.86 3.48
N TYR A 449 7.95 13.44 3.65
CA TYR A 449 8.33 14.02 4.94
C TYR A 449 7.57 15.32 5.22
N ARG A 450 7.23 15.52 6.50
CA ARG A 450 6.40 16.64 6.94
C ARG A 450 6.70 17.02 8.39
N PRO A 451 6.40 18.26 8.80
CA PRO A 451 6.51 18.68 10.20
C PRO A 451 5.75 17.75 11.15
N ASN A 452 6.39 17.39 12.26
CA ASN A 452 5.85 16.52 13.31
C ASN A 452 5.47 15.10 12.84
N GLY A 453 5.89 14.68 11.65
CA GLY A 453 5.71 13.32 11.15
C GLY A 453 6.72 12.35 11.75
N SER A 454 6.28 11.14 12.07
CA SER A 454 7.14 10.01 12.47
C SER A 454 6.49 8.69 12.06
N LEU A 455 7.10 7.55 12.41
CA LEU A 455 6.48 6.22 12.24
C LEU A 455 5.17 6.05 13.01
N TYR A 456 4.98 6.84 14.07
CA TYR A 456 3.85 6.73 15.00
C TYR A 456 2.94 7.97 15.01
N ASN A 457 3.31 9.03 14.29
CA ASN A 457 2.55 10.26 14.23
C ASN A 457 2.38 10.70 12.76
N VAL A 458 1.14 10.97 12.36
CA VAL A 458 0.80 11.44 11.01
C VAL A 458 1.55 12.73 10.67
N GLY A 459 1.72 13.62 11.65
CA GLY A 459 2.26 14.95 11.43
C GLY A 459 1.33 15.83 10.59
N ASN A 460 1.83 16.99 10.18
CA ASN A 460 1.06 17.92 9.33
C ASN A 460 1.41 17.73 7.85
N ILE A 461 0.79 16.73 7.20
CA ILE A 461 1.05 16.41 5.79
C ILE A 461 0.84 17.59 4.84
N ARG A 462 -0.10 18.49 5.15
CA ARG A 462 -0.39 19.68 4.33
C ARG A 462 0.76 20.70 4.34
N ALA A 463 1.63 20.66 5.35
CA ALA A 463 2.79 21.54 5.51
C ALA A 463 4.12 20.87 5.09
N ALA A 464 4.09 19.84 4.24
CA ALA A 464 5.28 19.10 3.81
C ALA A 464 6.29 19.93 3.01
N ALA A 465 5.83 20.90 2.22
CA ALA A 465 6.69 21.71 1.36
C ALA A 465 7.63 22.61 2.17
N LEU A 466 8.93 22.45 1.94
CA LEU A 466 10.01 23.22 2.55
C LEU A 466 10.25 24.50 1.74
N ASN A 467 10.37 25.63 2.42
CA ASN A 467 10.59 26.95 1.81
C ASN A 467 11.34 27.85 2.80
N SER A 468 11.39 29.17 2.57
CA SER A 468 12.09 30.10 3.46
C SER A 468 11.62 30.08 4.92
N SER A 469 10.37 29.65 5.20
CA SER A 469 9.85 29.49 6.56
C SER A 469 10.28 28.18 7.23
N LYS A 470 10.69 27.18 6.44
CA LYS A 470 11.31 25.93 6.91
C LYS A 470 12.52 25.60 6.01
N PRO A 471 13.64 26.33 6.18
CA PRO A 471 14.75 26.32 5.22
C PRO A 471 15.69 25.10 5.38
N SER A 472 15.32 24.12 6.21
CA SER A 472 16.10 22.92 6.44
C SER A 472 15.26 21.74 6.91
N ILE A 473 15.81 20.54 6.73
CA ILE A 473 15.30 19.29 7.30
C ILE A 473 16.51 18.41 7.69
N SER A 474 16.51 17.95 8.93
CA SER A 474 17.60 17.15 9.52
C SER A 474 17.58 15.69 9.07
N SER A 475 18.66 14.95 9.32
CA SER A 475 18.75 13.53 8.98
C SER A 475 17.90 12.62 9.85
N GLN A 476 17.62 13.05 11.08
CA GLN A 476 16.68 12.38 11.97
C GLN A 476 15.23 12.64 11.55
N GLU A 477 14.91 13.82 11.01
CA GLU A 477 13.60 14.07 10.40
C GLU A 477 13.42 13.27 9.10
N LEU A 478 14.49 13.10 8.31
CA LEU A 478 14.54 12.22 7.14
C LEU A 478 14.79 10.76 7.54
N PHE A 479 13.99 10.18 8.43
CA PHE A 479 14.19 8.82 8.95
C PHE A 479 13.84 7.70 7.95
N LEU A 480 14.58 6.60 7.96
CA LEU A 480 14.30 5.37 7.19
C LEU A 480 13.00 4.66 7.65
N SER A 481 12.45 3.71 6.90
CA SER A 481 11.22 2.96 7.29
C SER A 481 11.29 2.32 8.68
N ASN A 482 12.49 1.95 9.12
CA ASN A 482 12.75 1.37 10.44
C ASN A 482 13.00 2.42 11.54
N GLY A 483 12.87 3.71 11.21
CA GLY A 483 13.03 4.84 12.12
C GLY A 483 14.48 5.26 12.35
N ARG A 484 15.45 4.61 11.69
CA ARG A 484 16.86 5.00 11.78
C ARG A 484 17.13 6.30 11.04
N ASP A 485 18.15 7.01 11.52
CA ASP A 485 18.72 8.18 10.85
C ASP A 485 19.17 7.83 9.43
N SER A 486 18.81 8.65 8.45
CA SER A 486 19.22 8.43 7.05
C SER A 486 20.63 8.88 6.71
N GLY A 487 21.24 9.72 7.55
CA GLY A 487 22.50 10.40 7.24
C GLY A 487 22.38 11.49 6.18
N ILE A 488 21.18 11.89 5.75
CA ILE A 488 20.96 12.96 4.75
C ILE A 488 20.30 14.16 5.41
N SER A 489 20.79 15.38 5.18
CA SER A 489 20.06 16.59 5.57
C SER A 489 20.03 17.58 4.41
N LEU A 490 18.98 18.40 4.36
CA LEU A 490 18.91 19.53 3.44
C LEU A 490 18.95 20.83 4.24
N LYS A 491 19.76 21.78 3.78
CA LYS A 491 19.93 23.10 4.41
C LYS A 491 19.80 24.22 3.37
N ASN A 492 19.72 25.46 3.84
CA ASN A 492 19.72 26.66 3.01
C ASN A 492 18.69 26.62 1.87
N ILE A 493 17.52 26.01 2.14
CA ILE A 493 16.45 25.87 1.15
C ILE A 493 15.89 27.27 0.86
N SER A 494 15.97 27.67 -0.40
CA SER A 494 15.45 28.94 -0.88
C SER A 494 14.75 28.74 -2.22
N ILE A 495 13.63 29.45 -2.41
CA ILE A 495 12.83 29.39 -3.62
C ILE A 495 12.97 30.71 -4.36
N SER A 496 13.40 30.65 -5.61
CA SER A 496 13.49 31.79 -6.52
C SER A 496 12.64 31.51 -7.77
N ASN A 497 11.39 31.97 -7.74
CA ASN A 497 10.40 31.79 -8.80
C ASN A 497 10.25 30.33 -9.29
N ASN A 498 10.96 29.95 -10.35
CA ASN A 498 10.87 28.62 -10.99
C ASN A 498 11.94 27.62 -10.54
N THR A 499 12.82 28.04 -9.63
CA THR A 499 13.95 27.25 -9.16
C THR A 499 13.98 27.18 -7.64
N ALA A 500 14.21 26.00 -7.09
CA ALA A 500 14.53 25.79 -5.68
C ALA A 500 16.02 25.49 -5.55
N ASN A 501 16.71 26.18 -4.64
CA ASN A 501 18.12 25.96 -4.31
C ASN A 501 18.21 25.39 -2.90
N PHE A 502 19.13 24.45 -2.69
CA PHE A 502 19.33 23.82 -1.39
C PHE A 502 20.73 23.19 -1.31
N ASP A 503 21.21 23.02 -0.09
CA ASP A 503 22.46 22.34 0.20
C ASP A 503 22.17 20.92 0.69
N VAL A 504 22.84 19.92 0.12
CA VAL A 504 22.80 18.53 0.59
C VAL A 504 23.98 18.29 1.52
N VAL A 505 23.67 17.72 2.69
CA VAL A 505 24.63 17.28 3.70
C VAL A 505 24.53 15.76 3.80
N ILE A 506 25.68 15.06 3.76
CA ILE A 506 25.74 13.60 3.87
C ILE A 506 26.65 13.25 5.04
N ASN A 507 26.13 12.53 6.04
CA ASN A 507 26.83 12.17 7.27
C ASN A 507 27.53 13.37 7.94
N GLY A 508 26.88 14.54 7.92
CA GLY A 508 27.41 15.79 8.47
C GLY A 508 28.40 16.55 7.57
N GLN A 509 28.80 16.00 6.42
CA GLN A 509 29.70 16.66 5.47
C GLN A 509 28.95 17.68 4.60
N THR A 510 29.51 18.88 4.41
CA THR A 510 29.00 19.97 3.56
C THR A 510 29.87 20.15 2.30
N GLY A 511 29.34 20.84 1.28
CA GLY A 511 29.95 21.01 -0.06
C GLY A 511 31.28 21.78 -0.14
N GLY A 512 31.76 22.32 0.98
CA GLY A 512 33.15 22.73 1.18
C GLY A 512 33.55 22.12 2.52
N GLY A 513 34.68 21.42 2.60
CA GLY A 513 35.06 20.54 3.72
C GLY A 513 35.28 21.19 5.09
N THR A 514 34.41 22.10 5.52
CA THR A 514 34.44 22.82 6.79
C THR A 514 33.17 22.53 7.59
N THR A 515 33.37 21.91 8.74
CA THR A 515 32.42 21.89 9.85
C THR A 515 32.28 23.30 10.42
N GLY A 516 31.22 24.02 10.10
CA GLY A 516 30.91 25.31 10.75
C GLY A 516 30.23 25.10 12.10
N ASP A 517 30.92 25.38 13.20
CA ASP A 517 30.76 26.64 13.98
C ASP A 517 31.57 26.57 15.30
N GLY A 518 32.45 27.56 15.54
CA GLY A 518 32.88 28.01 16.88
C GLY A 518 34.34 27.77 17.32
N ASP A 519 35.15 28.83 17.26
CA ASP A 519 36.39 29.16 18.00
C ASP A 519 37.61 28.22 18.03
N GLY A 520 38.56 28.55 17.13
CA GLY A 520 39.97 28.83 17.42
C GLY A 520 40.75 27.95 18.41
N ASN A 521 41.44 26.91 17.90
CA ASN A 521 42.90 26.80 17.89
C ASN A 521 43.34 25.47 17.27
N GLU A 522 44.46 25.50 16.56
CA GLU A 522 45.06 24.36 15.85
C GLU A 522 45.40 23.19 16.78
N THR A 523 44.88 22.00 16.45
CA THR A 523 45.65 20.78 16.20
C THR A 523 44.75 19.84 15.39
N GLU A 524 45.25 19.29 14.28
CA GLU A 524 44.53 18.40 13.37
C GLU A 524 44.10 17.09 14.08
N ASP A 525 42.94 17.08 14.73
CA ASP A 525 42.22 15.85 15.06
C ASP A 525 41.28 15.53 13.89
N LYS A 526 41.69 14.63 12.99
CA LYS A 526 40.75 13.98 12.06
C LYS A 526 39.61 13.36 12.88
N VAL A 527 38.43 13.98 12.88
CA VAL A 527 37.26 13.44 13.59
C VAL A 527 36.81 12.17 12.89
N LEU A 528 37.24 11.03 13.41
CA LEU A 528 36.87 9.73 12.88
C LEU A 528 35.42 9.39 13.29
N PRO A 529 34.51 9.13 12.34
CA PRO A 529 33.09 8.89 12.61
C PRO A 529 32.86 7.60 13.40
N PHE A 530 31.73 7.51 14.09
CA PHE A 530 31.34 6.27 14.77
C PHE A 530 31.01 5.17 13.75
N LYS A 531 31.68 4.02 13.86
CA LYS A 531 31.47 2.83 13.03
C LYS A 531 31.06 1.66 13.92
N TYR A 532 30.15 0.81 13.44
CA TYR A 532 29.83 -0.43 14.14
C TYR A 532 29.34 -1.52 13.19
N LYS A 533 29.41 -2.76 13.67
CA LYS A 533 28.89 -3.96 13.00
C LYS A 533 28.30 -4.89 14.05
N ILE A 534 27.14 -5.46 13.76
CA ILE A 534 26.47 -6.46 14.60
C ILE A 534 26.58 -7.82 13.91
N ASN A 535 27.06 -8.83 14.63
CA ASN A 535 27.32 -10.18 14.11
C ASN A 535 26.36 -11.22 14.72
N PHE A 536 25.13 -10.82 15.04
CA PHE A 536 24.06 -11.71 15.46
C PHE A 536 22.73 -11.35 14.79
N ASP A 537 21.87 -12.35 14.62
CA ASP A 537 20.57 -12.24 13.96
C ASP A 537 19.46 -12.40 14.99
N ASP A 538 18.82 -11.29 15.35
CA ASP A 538 17.73 -11.23 16.33
C ASP A 538 16.35 -11.54 15.74
N THR A 539 16.27 -11.85 14.44
CA THR A 539 15.03 -12.33 13.82
C THR A 539 14.77 -13.82 14.12
N LYS A 540 15.83 -14.56 14.45
CA LYS A 540 15.81 -16.00 14.78
C LYS A 540 15.46 -16.26 16.23
N GLU A 541 14.95 -17.47 16.47
CA GLU A 541 14.65 -17.97 17.81
C GLU A 541 15.94 -18.29 18.58
N MET A 542 16.03 -17.76 19.79
CA MET A 542 17.16 -17.93 20.69
C MET A 542 16.91 -19.15 21.59
N THR A 543 17.58 -20.26 21.28
CA THR A 543 17.34 -21.56 21.94
C THR A 543 18.56 -22.10 22.68
N ASN A 544 19.77 -21.63 22.36
CA ASN A 544 21.04 -22.11 22.90
C ASN A 544 21.80 -20.99 23.60
N SER A 545 22.68 -21.32 24.54
CA SER A 545 23.64 -20.36 25.09
C SER A 545 24.63 -19.94 23.99
N GLN A 546 24.83 -18.64 23.80
CA GLN A 546 25.67 -18.15 22.71
C GLN A 546 26.33 -16.80 23.02
N TYR A 547 27.39 -16.50 22.27
CA TYR A 547 27.97 -15.17 22.25
C TYR A 547 27.28 -14.30 21.20
N LEU A 548 26.76 -13.16 21.62
CA LEU A 548 26.37 -12.08 20.72
C LEU A 548 27.57 -11.17 20.53
N THR A 549 28.07 -11.06 19.30
CA THR A 549 29.31 -10.34 19.01
C THR A 549 29.08 -9.16 18.08
N GLY A 550 30.02 -8.23 18.10
CA GLY A 550 30.04 -7.11 17.18
C GLY A 550 31.32 -6.30 17.32
N GLU A 551 31.38 -5.23 16.53
CA GLU A 551 32.51 -4.33 16.43
C GLU A 551 31.99 -2.91 16.59
N CYS A 552 32.73 -2.06 17.29
CA CYS A 552 32.44 -0.64 17.37
C CYS A 552 33.72 0.17 17.52
N LEU A 553 33.83 1.23 16.73
CA LEU A 553 34.97 2.13 16.68
C LEU A 553 34.48 3.58 16.68
N TYR A 554 35.22 4.46 17.36
CA TYR A 554 34.93 5.89 17.36
C TYR A 554 36.23 6.67 17.37
N GLY A 555 36.20 7.92 16.87
CA GLY A 555 37.35 8.83 16.96
C GLY A 555 37.71 9.28 18.37
N LYS A 556 36.86 9.00 19.35
CA LYS A 556 37.14 9.15 20.79
C LYS A 556 37.04 7.78 21.47
N LYS A 557 37.74 7.60 22.58
CA LYS A 557 37.80 6.30 23.27
C LYS A 557 36.40 5.84 23.66
N ILE A 558 36.04 4.63 23.25
CA ILE A 558 34.83 3.97 23.74
C ILE A 558 35.12 3.49 25.16
N THR A 559 34.36 3.97 26.13
CA THR A 559 34.51 3.64 27.55
C THR A 559 33.75 2.38 27.91
N ASN A 560 32.59 2.14 27.31
CA ASN A 560 31.79 0.95 27.60
C ASN A 560 30.85 0.54 26.46
N VAL A 561 30.45 -0.74 26.44
CA VAL A 561 29.38 -1.27 25.60
C VAL A 561 28.44 -2.08 26.49
N GLU A 562 27.18 -1.69 26.56
CA GLU A 562 26.20 -2.17 27.54
C GLU A 562 25.02 -2.83 26.83
N LEU A 563 24.60 -4.01 27.29
CA LEU A 563 23.35 -4.64 26.90
C LEU A 563 22.26 -4.28 27.91
N TYR A 564 21.13 -3.79 27.43
CA TYR A 564 19.90 -3.58 28.18
C TYR A 564 18.87 -4.61 27.74
N VAL A 565 18.13 -5.17 28.70
CA VAL A 565 17.03 -6.11 28.47
C VAL A 565 15.85 -5.65 29.34
N ASN A 566 14.65 -5.59 28.77
CA ASN A 566 13.44 -5.07 29.45
C ASN A 566 13.61 -3.66 30.03
N GLY A 567 14.42 -2.82 29.37
CA GLY A 567 14.68 -1.44 29.78
C GLY A 567 15.71 -1.27 30.91
N ALA A 568 16.16 -2.35 31.54
CA ALA A 568 17.21 -2.32 32.57
C ALA A 568 18.56 -2.74 31.99
N LYS A 569 19.66 -2.19 32.53
CA LYS A 569 21.01 -2.64 32.18
C LYS A 569 21.16 -4.11 32.61
N PHE A 570 21.43 -4.97 31.64
CA PHE A 570 21.57 -6.40 31.83
C PHE A 570 23.03 -6.78 32.11
N MET A 571 23.96 -6.36 31.25
CA MET A 571 25.40 -6.62 31.44
C MET A 571 26.28 -5.67 30.62
N ASP A 572 27.56 -5.61 30.97
CA ASP A 572 28.61 -4.99 30.15
C ASP A 572 29.23 -6.02 29.19
N ALA A 573 29.71 -5.56 28.05
CA ALA A 573 30.35 -6.42 27.07
C ALA A 573 31.79 -6.76 27.47
N GLU A 574 32.22 -7.99 27.19
CA GLU A 574 33.65 -8.30 27.13
C GLU A 574 34.22 -7.67 25.86
N ARG A 575 35.28 -6.85 26.01
CA ARG A 575 35.90 -6.13 24.90
C ARG A 575 37.32 -6.61 24.62
N SER A 576 37.70 -6.57 23.35
CA SER A 576 39.01 -7.07 22.90
C SER A 576 39.49 -6.33 21.66
N ARG A 577 40.75 -6.58 21.28
CA ARG A 577 41.36 -5.96 20.12
C ARG A 577 40.63 -6.34 18.83
N LEU A 578 40.38 -5.37 17.95
CA LEU A 578 39.92 -5.60 16.59
C LEU A 578 41.12 -5.90 15.68
N ASN A 579 41.09 -7.06 15.01
CA ASN A 579 42.11 -7.42 14.02
C ASN A 579 41.76 -6.76 12.69
N ASP A 580 42.61 -5.84 12.23
CA ASP A 580 42.46 -5.10 10.98
C ASP A 580 43.68 -5.33 10.06
N PRO A 581 43.82 -6.53 9.46
CA PRO A 581 44.95 -6.84 8.59
C PRO A 581 44.97 -6.02 7.29
N GLY A 582 43.82 -5.44 6.90
CA GLY A 582 43.66 -4.60 5.71
C GLY A 582 43.93 -3.11 5.96
N ASN A 583 44.14 -2.69 7.21
CA ASN A 583 44.28 -1.30 7.64
C ASN A 583 43.07 -0.42 7.23
N GLU A 584 41.88 -1.00 7.22
CA GLU A 584 40.61 -0.35 6.85
C GLU A 584 40.13 0.65 7.92
N HIS A 585 40.69 0.57 9.13
CA HIS A 585 40.38 1.39 10.28
C HIS A 585 41.56 2.26 10.72
N LYS A 586 42.35 2.74 9.76
CA LYS A 586 43.47 3.64 10.01
C LYS A 586 43.03 4.86 10.85
N GLY A 587 43.69 5.02 12.00
CA GLY A 587 43.46 6.14 12.94
C GLY A 587 42.50 5.82 14.09
N TYR A 588 41.74 4.72 14.05
CA TYR A 588 40.86 4.34 15.17
C TYR A 588 41.64 3.60 16.27
N ASP A 589 41.18 3.73 17.51
CA ASP A 589 41.64 2.87 18.60
C ASP A 589 41.05 1.45 18.45
N LEU A 590 41.91 0.53 18.00
CA LEU A 590 41.53 -0.87 17.78
C LEU A 590 41.69 -1.72 19.05
N SER A 591 42.28 -1.21 20.13
CA SER A 591 42.64 -2.01 21.32
C SER A 591 41.45 -2.70 21.97
N GLN A 592 40.24 -2.14 21.78
CA GLN A 592 38.99 -2.61 22.36
C GLN A 592 37.83 -2.56 21.34
N GLY A 593 38.13 -2.62 20.03
CA GLY A 593 37.13 -2.46 18.96
C GLY A 593 36.12 -3.61 18.85
N ASN A 594 36.46 -4.81 19.32
CA ASN A 594 35.56 -5.97 19.38
C ASN A 594 34.79 -6.00 20.70
N PHE A 595 33.52 -6.42 20.66
CA PHE A 595 32.72 -6.69 21.85
C PHE A 595 31.95 -8.02 21.75
N LYS A 596 31.69 -8.65 22.89
CA LYS A 596 30.81 -9.82 22.98
C LYS A 596 30.03 -9.86 24.29
N PHE A 597 28.81 -10.38 24.23
CA PHE A 597 27.97 -10.72 25.38
C PHE A 597 27.73 -12.22 25.40
N PHE A 598 27.94 -12.88 26.53
CA PHE A 598 27.51 -14.27 26.69
C PHE A 598 26.09 -14.31 27.26
N LEU A 599 25.15 -14.88 26.51
CA LEU A 599 23.76 -15.03 26.96
C LEU A 599 23.38 -16.51 27.04
N ASP A 600 22.87 -16.89 28.20
CA ASP A 600 22.39 -18.24 28.48
C ASP A 600 20.86 -18.32 28.32
N PHE A 601 20.40 -18.21 27.07
CA PHE A 601 18.98 -18.23 26.72
C PHE A 601 18.19 -19.45 27.26
N PRO A 602 18.76 -20.67 27.39
CA PRO A 602 18.09 -21.79 28.06
C PRO A 602 17.60 -21.50 29.48
N ARG A 603 18.20 -20.55 30.20
CA ARG A 603 17.76 -20.14 31.54
C ARG A 603 16.66 -19.10 31.54
N TRP A 604 16.36 -18.48 30.40
CA TRP A 604 15.33 -17.46 30.27
C TRP A 604 13.97 -18.13 30.10
N ALA A 605 12.91 -17.50 30.61
CA ALA A 605 11.56 -17.99 30.35
C ALA A 605 11.23 -17.81 28.85
N GLU A 606 10.35 -18.65 28.31
CA GLU A 606 9.89 -18.49 26.93
C GLU A 606 9.16 -17.15 26.78
N GLY A 607 9.48 -16.40 25.72
CA GLY A 607 8.92 -15.08 25.49
C GLY A 607 9.82 -14.16 24.67
N SER A 608 9.33 -12.94 24.45
CA SER A 608 10.02 -11.89 23.71
C SER A 608 10.56 -10.83 24.66
N TYR A 609 11.88 -10.63 24.65
CA TYR A 609 12.56 -9.70 25.55
C TYR A 609 13.11 -8.51 24.75
N PRO A 610 12.52 -7.30 24.87
CA PRO A 610 13.09 -6.11 24.23
C PRO A 610 14.51 -5.87 24.73
N TYR A 611 15.43 -5.61 23.81
CA TYR A 611 16.83 -5.33 24.13
C TYR A 611 17.35 -4.08 23.42
N GLN A 612 18.39 -3.47 23.99
CA GLN A 612 19.19 -2.42 23.36
C GLN A 612 20.67 -2.63 23.66
N VAL A 613 21.54 -2.43 22.66
CA VAL A 613 22.99 -2.37 22.85
C VAL A 613 23.43 -0.92 22.75
N LYS A 614 23.98 -0.39 23.85
CA LYS A 614 24.41 1.01 23.98
C LYS A 614 25.92 1.10 24.08
N VAL A 615 26.52 1.99 23.32
CA VAL A 615 27.96 2.31 23.37
C VAL A 615 28.13 3.67 24.04
N LYS A 616 29.04 3.76 25.01
CA LYS A 616 29.40 5.00 25.70
C LYS A 616 30.82 5.40 25.30
N ALA A 617 31.01 6.66 24.95
CA ALA A 617 32.30 7.24 24.64
C ALA A 617 32.78 8.17 25.77
N GLU A 618 34.08 8.45 25.79
CA GLU A 618 34.71 9.33 26.80
C GLU A 618 34.25 10.79 26.71
N ASP A 619 33.77 11.22 25.54
CA ASP A 619 33.19 12.56 25.32
C ASP A 619 31.75 12.67 25.82
N GLY A 620 31.25 11.65 26.54
CA GLY A 620 29.90 11.60 27.10
C GLY A 620 28.82 11.18 26.12
N LYS A 621 29.13 10.99 24.82
CA LYS A 621 28.15 10.54 23.83
C LYS A 621 27.75 9.10 24.05
N GLN A 622 26.48 8.83 23.74
CA GLN A 622 25.91 7.48 23.76
C GLN A 622 25.34 7.14 22.39
N PHE A 623 25.59 5.93 21.92
CA PHE A 623 25.10 5.41 20.65
C PHE A 623 24.29 4.13 20.90
N ILE A 624 23.14 3.98 20.26
CA ILE A 624 22.41 2.71 20.24
C ILE A 624 22.77 2.00 18.94
N ILE A 625 23.48 0.87 19.03
CA ILE A 625 23.98 0.13 17.86
C ILE A 625 23.12 -1.06 17.46
N SER A 626 22.28 -1.54 18.37
CA SER A 626 21.27 -2.56 18.06
C SER A 626 20.10 -2.42 19.00
N GLN A 627 18.89 -2.66 18.51
CA GLN A 627 17.68 -2.75 19.33
C GLN A 627 16.68 -3.66 18.65
N GLY A 628 15.96 -4.46 19.43
CA GLY A 628 15.03 -5.46 18.91
C GLY A 628 14.44 -6.30 20.02
N TYR A 629 14.07 -7.54 19.71
CA TYR A 629 13.55 -8.51 20.69
C TYR A 629 14.35 -9.80 20.61
N PHE A 630 14.87 -10.28 21.74
CA PHE A 630 15.29 -11.67 21.84
C PHE A 630 14.06 -12.56 21.98
N LYS A 631 13.77 -13.35 20.94
CA LYS A 631 12.69 -14.34 20.95
C LYS A 631 13.21 -15.64 21.54
N VAL A 632 13.04 -15.82 22.85
CA VAL A 632 13.50 -17.03 23.52
C VAL A 632 12.44 -18.11 23.39
N LYS A 633 12.83 -19.27 22.86
CA LYS A 633 12.03 -20.50 22.91
C LYS A 633 12.80 -21.58 23.65
N LYS A 634 12.10 -22.36 24.47
CA LYS A 634 12.72 -23.53 25.08
C LYS A 634 12.88 -24.61 24.02
N GLN A 635 14.01 -25.30 24.02
CA GLN A 635 14.13 -26.53 23.25
C GLN A 635 13.09 -27.54 23.76
N THR A 636 12.04 -27.77 22.99
CA THR A 636 11.30 -29.02 23.05
C THR A 636 12.26 -30.11 22.58
N THR A 637 12.61 -31.05 23.45
CA THR A 637 13.25 -32.29 23.04
C THR A 637 12.34 -33.00 22.04
N GLY A 638 12.62 -32.88 20.75
CA GLY A 638 11.89 -33.59 19.72
C GLY A 638 11.84 -32.85 18.39
N ASP A 639 12.90 -32.98 17.61
CA ASP A 639 12.80 -33.31 16.18
C ASP A 639 14.19 -33.73 15.69
N LYS A 640 14.57 -34.98 16.03
CA LYS A 640 15.50 -35.70 15.16
C LYS A 640 14.70 -36.00 13.90
N GLU A 641 15.13 -35.42 12.79
CA GLU A 641 14.76 -35.80 11.43
C GLU A 641 14.59 -37.33 11.34
N ILE A 642 13.36 -37.82 11.16
CA ILE A 642 13.07 -39.25 11.12
C ILE A 642 13.62 -39.79 9.79
N ARG A 643 14.66 -40.62 9.87
CA ARG A 643 15.34 -41.20 8.69
C ARG A 643 14.73 -42.54 8.30
N GLU A 644 14.81 -42.91 7.03
CA GLU A 644 14.49 -44.28 6.58
C GLU A 644 15.43 -45.30 7.23
N TRP A 645 14.90 -46.49 7.53
CA TRP A 645 15.67 -47.60 8.08
C TRP A 645 16.66 -48.11 7.03
N THR A 646 17.88 -48.43 7.46
CA THR A 646 18.94 -48.98 6.59
C THR A 646 19.67 -50.14 7.29
N PRO A 647 20.13 -51.16 6.55
CA PRO A 647 20.96 -52.22 7.11
C PRO A 647 22.34 -51.69 7.52
N TYR A 648 23.01 -52.38 8.45
CA TYR A 648 24.34 -52.07 9.00
C TYR A 648 24.46 -50.77 9.79
N THR A 649 23.33 -50.13 10.11
CA THR A 649 23.24 -48.91 10.89
C THR A 649 23.07 -49.23 12.38
N SER A 650 23.76 -48.49 13.24
CA SER A 650 23.63 -48.64 14.69
C SER A 650 22.47 -47.79 15.22
N TYR A 651 21.50 -48.44 15.87
CA TYR A 651 20.30 -47.83 16.43
C TYR A 651 20.29 -47.94 17.95
N LYS A 652 19.92 -46.85 18.62
CA LYS A 652 19.75 -46.80 20.09
C LYS A 652 18.28 -46.99 20.44
N ILE A 653 18.02 -47.49 21.65
CA ILE A 653 16.65 -47.58 22.18
C ILE A 653 16.01 -46.19 22.11
N GLY A 654 14.85 -46.11 21.47
CA GLY A 654 14.09 -44.88 21.29
C GLY A 654 14.31 -44.15 19.96
N ASP A 655 15.29 -44.53 19.14
CA ASP A 655 15.42 -43.99 17.79
C ASP A 655 14.18 -44.35 16.95
N ILE A 656 13.70 -43.40 16.13
CA ILE A 656 12.54 -43.57 15.26
C ILE A 656 13.00 -43.55 13.81
N VAL A 657 12.53 -44.52 13.04
CA VAL A 657 12.83 -44.67 11.61
C VAL A 657 11.54 -44.87 10.80
N MET A 658 11.60 -44.54 9.52
CA MET A 658 10.58 -44.93 8.54
C MET A 658 10.95 -46.27 7.89
N TYR A 659 9.97 -47.13 7.62
CA TYR A 659 10.11 -48.30 6.75
C TYR A 659 8.75 -48.67 6.16
N ASN A 660 8.65 -48.78 4.83
CA ASN A 660 7.39 -49.00 4.11
C ASN A 660 6.27 -48.01 4.51
N ASN A 661 6.57 -46.71 4.56
CA ASN A 661 5.65 -45.63 4.95
C ASN A 661 5.10 -45.70 6.38
N TYR A 662 5.69 -46.52 7.25
CA TYR A 662 5.32 -46.59 8.67
C TYR A 662 6.49 -46.24 9.59
N LYS A 663 6.17 -45.62 10.72
CA LYS A 663 7.15 -45.28 11.76
C LYS A 663 7.37 -46.47 12.68
N TYR A 664 8.64 -46.74 12.96
CA TYR A 664 9.07 -47.75 13.92
C TYR A 664 10.01 -47.13 14.93
N LYS A 665 9.83 -47.49 16.20
CA LYS A 665 10.70 -47.11 17.31
C LYS A 665 11.57 -48.30 17.69
N CYS A 666 12.87 -48.08 17.79
CA CYS A 666 13.82 -49.08 18.26
C CYS A 666 13.56 -49.36 19.75
N ILE A 667 13.39 -50.64 20.13
CA ILE A 667 13.14 -51.04 21.53
C ILE A 667 14.33 -51.76 22.16
N GLN A 668 15.29 -52.23 21.35
CA GLN A 668 16.57 -52.79 21.82
C GLN A 668 17.72 -52.23 20.98
N ALA A 669 18.76 -51.69 21.62
CA ALA A 669 19.90 -51.12 20.89
C ALA A 669 20.66 -52.23 20.14
N HIS A 670 20.92 -52.00 18.85
CA HIS A 670 21.57 -53.00 17.99
C HIS A 670 22.22 -52.33 16.77
N ARG A 671 23.02 -53.09 16.03
CA ARG A 671 23.44 -52.75 14.67
C ARG A 671 22.65 -53.62 13.70
N SER A 672 21.86 -53.01 12.82
CA SER A 672 20.98 -53.73 11.89
C SER A 672 21.77 -54.58 10.90
N ILE A 673 21.16 -55.64 10.38
CA ILE A 673 21.66 -56.44 9.26
C ILE A 673 20.52 -56.65 8.26
N TYR A 674 20.85 -57.16 7.07
CA TYR A 674 19.83 -57.70 6.17
C TYR A 674 19.06 -58.81 6.89
N SER A 675 17.73 -58.84 6.76
CA SER A 675 16.74 -59.64 7.52
C SER A 675 16.25 -59.08 8.86
N TRP A 676 16.81 -57.95 9.33
CA TRP A 676 16.37 -57.28 10.55
C TRP A 676 15.52 -56.03 10.28
N GLU A 677 14.76 -56.04 9.19
CA GLU A 677 13.83 -54.98 8.85
C GLU A 677 12.75 -54.85 9.94
N PRO A 678 12.24 -53.62 10.21
CA PRO A 678 11.30 -53.39 11.31
C PRO A 678 10.01 -54.20 11.25
N ILE A 679 9.61 -54.66 10.06
CA ILE A 679 8.41 -55.49 9.86
C ILE A 679 8.61 -56.95 10.23
N TYR A 680 9.85 -57.45 10.25
CA TYR A 680 10.15 -58.87 10.49
C TYR A 680 10.73 -59.13 11.89
N THR A 681 11.22 -58.08 12.57
CA THR A 681 11.94 -58.20 13.85
C THR A 681 11.29 -57.39 14.98
N HIS A 682 10.10 -57.82 15.40
CA HIS A 682 9.31 -57.16 16.45
C HIS A 682 9.97 -57.12 17.84
N SER A 683 10.97 -57.97 18.09
CA SER A 683 11.77 -57.92 19.31
C SER A 683 12.73 -56.71 19.35
N LEU A 684 13.06 -56.13 18.18
CA LEU A 684 13.96 -54.99 18.04
C LEU A 684 13.21 -53.69 17.72
N TRP A 685 12.03 -53.79 17.11
CA TRP A 685 11.25 -52.65 16.62
C TRP A 685 9.77 -52.74 17.02
N THR A 686 9.20 -51.61 17.45
CA THR A 686 7.75 -51.46 17.63
C THR A 686 7.20 -50.43 16.66
N ARG A 687 6.08 -50.74 16.01
CA ARG A 687 5.37 -49.78 15.16
C ARG A 687 4.71 -48.70 16.03
N ILE A 688 4.79 -47.45 15.61
CA ILE A 688 4.14 -46.31 16.26
C ILE A 688 3.22 -45.59 15.27
N ARG A 689 2.17 -44.95 15.79
CA ARG A 689 1.18 -44.23 14.98
C ARG A 689 1.73 -42.92 14.44
#